data_AF-A0AAQ0FK45-F1
#
_entry.id   AF-A0AAQ0FK45-F1
#
_cell.length_a   1.000
_cell.length_b   1.000
_cell.length_c   1.000
_cell.angle_alpha   90.00
_cell.angle_beta   90.00
_cell.angle_gamma   90.00
#
_symmetry.space_group_name_H-M   'P 1'
#
loop_
_entity.id
_entity.type
_entity.pdbx_description
1 polymer ?
#
loop_
_entity_poly.entity_id
_entity_poly.type
_entity_poly.pdbx_seq_one_letter_code
_entity_poly.pdbx_strand_id
1 'polypeptide(L)'
;MLLTVQRSAIRLSGSSDSAPDSVIEQLVNLLPDYSGGRRLHALLVNRLKGALPGNYSQIFGTGPSFRSIFFADYQPDPLLPLMSDMGLDDGWWANFSVAVLCQSIQDLGSRIRGQMRADKINHDVASFNATVRGRCARPYARVLAASFPPLINLLNQVDHATARQQFHDALLGNVINRQLWYQAGMWTSPDWEMFNQYAKYIALGADDAQVDALIDELTAAGLPIPPQVNRSNWRGYAEALRDKPDIDLDDVGGDTAKPIQETTYLPSYGRGMPARMPNGNCYEFTAGGQPGSPFRAPPSSCCFTGDTEVLSGAGVPVPLNQVKPGDTVMTRDGTAVVAFVARPQLGERKLYRINGGGPVFTDTHPFLNASASDSRAMAPAILAADPAHLAWMVPTLSEDGIGKLTTGCVLTGRRPESSESFPVDVTTVEPVPRGTGDDYLYDLNLLVTTGARQEFWAGKDGRFYLVSPEFPVLAQAGAAAVAVVAALEGLIAAGGPTLSGWPVTTRELVHRFGAAIFDAGLDAALRTVPSFGSPTPVRPLFERIDKLYRDLGSVDVVGASAIAAFFDGFMSTIVTWLTASVALGWRKPAEPSGEIVVVTIFDMALAPGTPVQTASQIRMEVRAQGQSESASAMMWNRSGRANTRFHHYFDQLIHLDRAKLGATGGLTFAVVMDGASVPALSGAAPLVIGDRAHCFQSAQLFDAAGAAVGTIRFDTRLLTRRTAEDELAHSGLWTEEAALAYSNALGTAMIAPILTTLEGLAGR
;
A
#
# COMPACT_ATOMS: atom_id res chain seq x y z
N MET A 1 -45.66 -3.11 47.22
CA MET A 1 -46.06 -4.27 46.40
C MET A 1 -45.42 -4.07 45.03
N LEU A 2 -44.21 -4.59 44.83
CA LEU A 2 -43.51 -4.51 43.54
C LEU A 2 -44.04 -5.65 42.67
N LEU A 3 -44.96 -5.34 41.77
CA LEU A 3 -45.39 -6.25 40.72
C LEU A 3 -44.19 -6.50 39.80
N THR A 4 -43.62 -7.70 39.90
CA THR A 4 -42.63 -8.20 38.95
C THR A 4 -43.34 -8.46 37.63
N VAL A 5 -43.37 -7.46 36.74
CA VAL A 5 -43.89 -7.63 35.38
C VAL A 5 -42.75 -8.24 34.55
N GLN A 6 -42.86 -9.51 34.17
CA GLN A 6 -42.00 -10.08 33.13
C GLN A 6 -42.42 -9.49 31.76
N ARG A 7 -41.46 -9.33 30.82
CA ARG A 7 -41.76 -8.99 29.42
C ARG A 7 -42.69 -10.06 28.85
N SER A 8 -43.99 -9.79 28.91
CA SER A 8 -45.02 -10.71 28.43
C SER A 8 -45.11 -10.56 26.92
N ALA A 9 -45.24 -11.67 26.19
CA ALA A 9 -45.50 -11.62 24.75
C ALA A 9 -46.72 -10.72 24.48
N ILE A 10 -46.64 -9.88 23.44
CA ILE A 10 -47.77 -9.10 22.96
C ILE A 10 -48.85 -10.09 22.54
N ARG A 11 -50.05 -9.99 23.12
CA ARG A 11 -51.23 -10.79 22.73
C ARG A 11 -52.23 -9.89 22.01
N LEU A 12 -52.79 -10.36 20.90
CA LEU A 12 -53.82 -9.62 20.17
C LEU A 12 -55.19 -9.86 20.83
N SER A 13 -55.98 -8.80 21.03
CA SER A 13 -57.29 -8.91 21.66
C SER A 13 -58.29 -9.62 20.74
N GLY A 14 -58.67 -10.86 21.09
CA GLY A 14 -59.68 -11.65 20.35
C GLY A 14 -59.26 -13.07 19.94
N SER A 15 -58.02 -13.51 20.22
CA SER A 15 -57.51 -14.81 19.77
C SER A 15 -58.20 -16.01 20.46
N SER A 16 -59.24 -16.57 19.85
CA SER A 16 -59.55 -17.99 19.98
C SER A 16 -58.68 -18.81 19.02
N ASP A 17 -58.39 -20.07 19.35
CA ASP A 17 -57.40 -20.99 18.74
C ASP A 17 -57.49 -21.29 17.22
N SER A 18 -58.13 -20.45 16.39
CA SER A 18 -58.21 -20.61 14.94
C SER A 18 -57.33 -19.62 14.15
N ALA A 19 -56.16 -20.11 13.74
CA ALA A 19 -55.39 -19.93 12.49
C ALA A 19 -54.69 -18.58 12.08
N PRO A 20 -55.29 -17.39 11.86
CA PRO A 20 -54.53 -16.21 11.41
C PRO A 20 -53.95 -15.34 12.53
N ASP A 21 -54.68 -15.14 13.63
CA ASP A 21 -54.29 -14.23 14.72
C ASP A 21 -53.03 -14.71 15.46
N SER A 22 -52.82 -16.03 15.53
CA SER A 22 -51.63 -16.61 16.19
C SER A 22 -50.35 -16.45 15.36
N VAL A 23 -50.44 -16.33 14.03
CA VAL A 23 -49.27 -16.13 13.15
C VAL A 23 -48.83 -14.67 13.17
N ILE A 24 -49.78 -13.72 13.16
CA ILE A 24 -49.48 -12.28 13.30
C ILE A 24 -48.90 -11.99 14.69
N GLU A 25 -49.44 -12.61 15.74
CA GLU A 25 -48.87 -12.51 17.09
C GLU A 25 -47.42 -13.01 17.14
N GLN A 26 -47.15 -14.16 16.51
CA GLN A 26 -45.78 -14.69 16.39
C GLN A 26 -44.89 -13.75 15.57
N LEU A 27 -45.38 -13.16 14.48
CA LEU A 27 -44.63 -12.19 13.68
C LEU A 27 -44.25 -10.96 14.52
N VAL A 28 -45.18 -10.38 15.29
CA VAL A 28 -44.91 -9.20 16.14
C VAL A 28 -43.86 -9.51 17.21
N ASN A 29 -43.99 -10.66 17.86
CA ASN A 29 -43.10 -11.08 18.95
C ASN A 29 -41.76 -11.66 18.47
N LEU A 30 -41.65 -12.07 17.21
CA LEU A 30 -40.39 -12.55 16.64
C LEU A 30 -39.37 -11.40 16.62
N LEU A 31 -38.35 -11.52 17.46
CA LEU A 31 -37.18 -10.65 17.44
C LEU A 31 -36.02 -11.43 16.79
N PRO A 32 -35.59 -11.07 15.57
CA PRO A 32 -34.45 -11.69 14.94
C PRO A 32 -33.18 -11.53 15.77
N ASP A 33 -32.33 -12.55 15.69
CA ASP A 33 -30.93 -12.42 16.10
C ASP A 33 -30.13 -11.71 14.99
N TYR A 34 -28.81 -11.65 15.17
CA TYR A 34 -27.91 -11.00 14.21
C TYR A 34 -27.53 -11.88 13.01
N SER A 35 -28.13 -13.08 12.85
CA SER A 35 -27.83 -13.98 11.74
C SER A 35 -28.19 -13.39 10.37
N GLY A 36 -29.31 -12.66 10.27
CA GLY A 36 -29.70 -11.94 9.04
C GLY A 36 -28.68 -10.86 8.65
N GLY A 37 -28.08 -10.22 9.65
CA GLY A 37 -27.00 -9.24 9.47
C GLY A 37 -25.74 -9.85 8.90
N ARG A 38 -25.27 -10.95 9.50
CA ARG A 38 -24.12 -11.73 8.98
C ARG A 38 -24.37 -12.24 7.56
N ARG A 39 -25.61 -12.66 7.25
CA ARG A 39 -25.98 -13.09 5.91
C ARG A 39 -25.97 -11.94 4.91
N LEU A 40 -26.45 -10.76 5.30
CA LEU A 40 -26.38 -9.55 4.49
C LEU A 40 -24.92 -9.18 4.19
N HIS A 41 -24.05 -9.16 5.21
CA HIS A 41 -22.61 -8.90 5.02
C HIS A 41 -22.00 -9.85 4.00
N ALA A 42 -22.22 -11.16 4.14
CA ALA A 42 -21.74 -12.15 3.18
C ALA A 42 -22.26 -11.91 1.74
N LEU A 43 -23.50 -11.44 1.61
CA LEU A 43 -24.10 -11.11 0.31
C LEU A 43 -23.51 -9.84 -0.30
N LEU A 44 -23.22 -8.83 0.52
CA LEU A 44 -22.53 -7.60 0.09
C LEU A 44 -21.10 -7.93 -0.38
N VAL A 45 -20.38 -8.79 0.34
CA VAL A 45 -19.06 -9.30 -0.06
C VAL A 45 -19.16 -10.08 -1.39
N ASN A 46 -20.15 -10.95 -1.56
CA ASN A 46 -20.37 -11.67 -2.81
C ASN A 46 -20.65 -10.71 -3.97
N ARG A 47 -21.49 -9.69 -3.75
CA ARG A 47 -21.80 -8.65 -4.74
C ARG A 47 -20.53 -7.88 -5.15
N LEU A 48 -19.70 -7.50 -4.18
CA LEU A 48 -18.42 -6.83 -4.41
C LEU A 48 -17.48 -7.69 -5.25
N LYS A 49 -17.29 -8.96 -4.90
CA LYS A 49 -16.44 -9.91 -5.65
C LYS A 49 -16.92 -10.07 -7.09
N GLY A 50 -18.24 -10.20 -7.29
CA GLY A 50 -18.85 -10.34 -8.61
C GLY A 50 -18.69 -9.12 -9.52
N ALA A 51 -18.52 -7.94 -8.95
CA ALA A 51 -18.45 -6.66 -9.66
C ALA A 51 -17.04 -6.27 -10.13
N LEU A 52 -16.00 -7.07 -9.84
CA LEU A 52 -14.62 -6.74 -10.23
C LEU A 52 -14.51 -6.64 -11.77
N PRO A 53 -14.20 -5.46 -12.33
CA PRO A 53 -14.19 -5.25 -13.77
C PRO A 53 -12.84 -5.61 -14.40
N GLY A 54 -12.79 -5.59 -15.73
CA GLY A 54 -11.57 -5.65 -16.53
C GLY A 54 -11.05 -7.05 -16.82
N ASN A 55 -10.10 -7.10 -17.75
CA ASN A 55 -9.50 -8.32 -18.27
C ASN A 55 -7.99 -8.16 -18.40
N TYR A 56 -7.28 -9.27 -18.25
CA TYR A 56 -5.86 -9.35 -18.51
C TYR A 56 -5.56 -8.92 -19.95
N SER A 57 -4.60 -8.01 -20.17
CA SER A 57 -4.20 -7.61 -21.52
C SER A 57 -3.57 -8.78 -22.26
N GLN A 58 -3.91 -8.94 -23.53
CA GLN A 58 -3.27 -9.89 -24.42
C GLN A 58 -2.94 -9.20 -25.74
N ILE A 59 -1.96 -9.74 -26.48
CA ILE A 59 -1.58 -9.19 -27.79
C ILE A 59 -2.75 -9.27 -28.78
N PHE A 60 -3.59 -10.29 -28.65
CA PHE A 60 -4.81 -10.44 -29.44
C PHE A 60 -5.98 -10.85 -28.53
N GLY A 61 -7.12 -10.17 -28.67
CA GLY A 61 -8.33 -10.43 -27.89
C GLY A 61 -8.27 -9.92 -26.45
N THR A 62 -9.27 -10.30 -25.65
CA THR A 62 -9.34 -10.03 -24.21
C THR A 62 -8.98 -11.30 -23.44
N GLY A 63 -8.01 -11.21 -22.53
CA GLY A 63 -7.63 -12.34 -21.67
C GLY A 63 -8.66 -12.66 -20.59
N PRO A 64 -8.33 -13.56 -19.64
CA PRO A 64 -9.21 -13.88 -18.53
C PRO A 64 -9.62 -12.62 -17.75
N SER A 65 -10.84 -12.61 -17.24
CA SER A 65 -11.32 -11.51 -16.39
C SER A 65 -10.51 -11.44 -15.10
N PHE A 66 -10.30 -10.24 -14.56
CA PHE A 66 -9.63 -10.13 -13.26
C PHE A 66 -10.43 -10.82 -12.15
N ARG A 67 -11.77 -10.84 -12.24
CA ARG A 67 -12.61 -11.63 -11.33
C ARG A 67 -12.21 -13.09 -11.28
N SER A 68 -12.04 -13.75 -12.43
CA SER A 68 -11.64 -15.17 -12.47
C SER A 68 -10.20 -15.41 -11.99
N ILE A 69 -9.36 -14.37 -11.92
CA ILE A 69 -7.99 -14.47 -11.41
C ILE A 69 -7.99 -14.30 -9.89
N PHE A 70 -8.53 -13.18 -9.40
CA PHE A 70 -8.48 -12.80 -7.99
C PHE A 70 -9.56 -13.47 -7.13
N PHE A 71 -10.65 -13.91 -7.74
CA PHE A 71 -11.78 -14.61 -7.10
C PHE A 71 -12.13 -15.87 -7.90
N ALA A 72 -11.15 -16.77 -8.07
CA ALA A 72 -11.28 -17.95 -8.92
C ALA A 72 -12.47 -18.86 -8.56
N ASP A 73 -12.77 -18.96 -7.26
CA ASP A 73 -13.87 -19.78 -6.73
C ASP A 73 -15.21 -19.01 -6.61
N TYR A 74 -15.31 -17.81 -7.19
CA TYR A 74 -16.52 -17.00 -7.12
C TYR A 74 -17.72 -17.71 -7.76
N GLN A 75 -18.79 -17.81 -6.98
CA GLN A 75 -20.12 -18.19 -7.45
C GLN A 75 -21.13 -17.11 -7.07
N PRO A 76 -21.99 -16.67 -7.99
CA PRO A 76 -23.01 -15.68 -7.69
C PRO A 76 -24.00 -16.25 -6.68
N ASP A 77 -24.22 -15.52 -5.60
CA ASP A 77 -25.21 -15.91 -4.60
C ASP A 77 -26.64 -15.77 -5.19
N PRO A 78 -27.54 -16.76 -4.98
CA PRO A 78 -28.92 -16.68 -5.48
C PRO A 78 -29.71 -15.44 -4.99
N LEU A 79 -29.30 -14.84 -3.87
CA LEU A 79 -29.94 -13.66 -3.28
C LEU A 79 -29.37 -12.33 -3.80
N LEU A 80 -28.38 -12.32 -4.70
CA LEU A 80 -27.80 -11.09 -5.26
C LEU A 80 -28.82 -10.09 -5.84
N PRO A 81 -29.93 -10.52 -6.49
CA PRO A 81 -30.93 -9.58 -6.99
C PRO A 81 -31.51 -8.65 -5.91
N LEU A 82 -31.49 -9.06 -4.64
CA LEU A 82 -31.96 -8.24 -3.51
C LEU A 82 -31.08 -7.01 -3.26
N MET A 83 -29.83 -6.99 -3.75
CA MET A 83 -28.92 -5.84 -3.61
C MET A 83 -29.34 -4.65 -4.47
N SER A 84 -30.25 -4.83 -5.44
CA SER A 84 -30.83 -3.72 -6.21
C SER A 84 -31.57 -2.70 -5.32
N ASP A 85 -32.10 -3.13 -4.17
CA ASP A 85 -32.77 -2.26 -3.18
C ASP A 85 -31.82 -1.22 -2.54
N MET A 86 -30.49 -1.34 -2.73
CA MET A 86 -29.54 -0.31 -2.31
C MET A 86 -29.55 0.92 -3.23
N GLY A 87 -30.13 0.82 -4.44
CA GLY A 87 -30.09 1.90 -5.42
C GLY A 87 -28.66 2.30 -5.82
N LEU A 88 -27.74 1.33 -5.82
CA LEU A 88 -26.35 1.48 -6.23
C LEU A 88 -26.16 0.74 -7.55
N ASP A 89 -25.64 1.43 -8.56
CA ASP A 89 -25.42 0.87 -9.90
C ASP A 89 -24.18 -0.03 -9.95
N ASP A 90 -24.01 -0.73 -11.08
CA ASP A 90 -22.87 -1.63 -11.31
C ASP A 90 -21.53 -0.89 -11.31
N GLY A 91 -21.49 0.38 -11.74
CA GLY A 91 -20.27 1.19 -11.76
C GLY A 91 -19.78 1.53 -10.35
N TRP A 92 -20.71 1.84 -9.45
CA TRP A 92 -20.42 2.06 -8.03
C TRP A 92 -19.82 0.80 -7.39
N TRP A 93 -20.44 -0.37 -7.63
CA TRP A 93 -19.94 -1.65 -7.11
C TRP A 93 -18.59 -2.04 -7.70
N ALA A 94 -18.37 -1.76 -9.00
CA ALA A 94 -17.09 -1.99 -9.65
C ALA A 94 -15.99 -1.15 -9.00
N ASN A 95 -16.22 0.15 -8.77
CA ASN A 95 -15.25 1.02 -8.12
C ASN A 95 -14.94 0.59 -6.68
N PHE A 96 -15.95 0.14 -5.92
CA PHE A 96 -15.73 -0.38 -4.57
C PHE A 96 -14.92 -1.69 -4.58
N SER A 97 -15.23 -2.59 -5.52
CA SER A 97 -14.47 -3.84 -5.72
C SER A 97 -13.00 -3.59 -6.06
N VAL A 98 -12.74 -2.62 -6.93
CA VAL A 98 -11.37 -2.19 -7.27
C VAL A 98 -10.66 -1.64 -6.02
N ALA A 99 -11.30 -0.76 -5.26
CA ALA A 99 -10.68 -0.16 -4.07
C ALA A 99 -10.32 -1.22 -3.01
N VAL A 100 -11.21 -2.17 -2.72
CA VAL A 100 -10.97 -3.26 -1.76
C VAL A 100 -9.91 -4.24 -2.27
N LEU A 101 -9.89 -4.57 -3.57
CA LEU A 101 -8.79 -5.37 -4.15
C LEU A 101 -7.46 -4.62 -4.05
N CYS A 102 -7.43 -3.31 -4.34
CA CYS A 102 -6.22 -2.50 -4.17
C CYS A 102 -5.76 -2.40 -2.71
N GLN A 103 -6.69 -2.41 -1.75
CA GLN A 103 -6.38 -2.51 -0.31
C GLN A 103 -5.68 -3.84 -0.01
N SER A 104 -6.20 -4.95 -0.53
CA SER A 104 -5.55 -6.25 -0.39
C SER A 104 -4.19 -6.33 -1.10
N ILE A 105 -4.04 -5.72 -2.29
CA ILE A 105 -2.75 -5.63 -3.00
C ILE A 105 -1.74 -4.81 -2.19
N GLN A 106 -2.16 -3.71 -1.55
CA GLN A 106 -1.29 -2.89 -0.72
C GLN A 106 -0.82 -3.65 0.52
N ASP A 107 -1.69 -4.45 1.14
CA ASP A 107 -1.34 -5.27 2.29
C ASP A 107 -0.45 -6.47 1.92
N LEU A 108 -0.92 -7.31 0.99
CA LEU A 108 -0.32 -8.62 0.67
C LEU A 108 0.76 -8.56 -0.43
N GLY A 109 0.82 -7.47 -1.19
CA GLY A 109 1.83 -7.26 -2.22
C GLY A 109 3.22 -7.09 -1.61
N SER A 110 4.23 -7.76 -2.17
CA SER A 110 5.60 -7.63 -1.69
C SER A 110 6.36 -6.53 -2.41
N ARG A 111 6.37 -6.58 -3.75
CA ARG A 111 7.13 -5.64 -4.59
C ARG A 111 6.33 -4.43 -5.06
N ILE A 112 5.01 -4.58 -5.18
CA ILE A 112 4.13 -3.50 -5.64
C ILE A 112 3.66 -2.60 -4.49
N ARG A 113 3.78 -3.03 -3.22
CA ARG A 113 3.25 -2.31 -2.05
C ARG A 113 3.64 -0.84 -2.02
N GLY A 114 4.93 -0.52 -2.19
CA GLY A 114 5.41 0.86 -2.13
C GLY A 114 4.93 1.76 -3.28
N GLN A 115 4.32 1.18 -4.31
CA GLN A 115 3.69 1.92 -5.40
C GLN A 115 2.18 2.09 -5.19
N MET A 116 1.58 1.47 -4.17
CA MET A 116 0.14 1.60 -3.92
C MET A 116 -0.17 2.85 -3.09
N ARG A 117 -1.16 3.63 -3.53
CA ARG A 117 -1.59 4.89 -2.88
C ARG A 117 -2.47 4.62 -1.66
N ALA A 118 -1.87 4.17 -0.57
CA ALA A 118 -2.56 3.71 0.64
C ALA A 118 -3.60 4.72 1.17
N ASP A 119 -3.25 6.01 1.27
CA ASP A 119 -4.18 7.06 1.73
C ASP A 119 -5.45 7.11 0.87
N LYS A 120 -5.30 7.07 -0.47
CA LYS A 120 -6.43 7.07 -1.39
C LYS A 120 -7.25 5.79 -1.25
N ILE A 121 -6.59 4.64 -1.20
CA ILE A 121 -7.24 3.32 -1.09
C ILE A 121 -8.13 3.28 0.15
N ASN A 122 -7.56 3.61 1.32
CA ASN A 122 -8.28 3.56 2.59
C ASN A 122 -9.38 4.62 2.66
N HIS A 123 -9.15 5.82 2.12
CA HIS A 123 -10.20 6.84 2.02
C HIS A 123 -11.38 6.38 1.16
N ASP A 124 -11.12 5.84 -0.03
CA ASP A 124 -12.16 5.37 -0.93
C ASP A 124 -12.94 4.19 -0.30
N VAL A 125 -12.25 3.20 0.29
CA VAL A 125 -12.87 2.08 1.01
C VAL A 125 -13.77 2.58 2.16
N ALA A 126 -13.30 3.53 2.97
CA ALA A 126 -14.09 4.12 4.04
C ALA A 126 -15.33 4.87 3.52
N SER A 127 -15.18 5.62 2.42
CA SER A 127 -16.27 6.35 1.77
C SER A 127 -17.35 5.41 1.19
N PHE A 128 -16.93 4.31 0.56
CA PHE A 128 -17.85 3.30 0.06
C PHE A 128 -18.60 2.61 1.19
N ASN A 129 -17.90 2.20 2.25
CA ASN A 129 -18.53 1.59 3.43
C ASN A 129 -19.52 2.53 4.13
N ALA A 130 -19.23 3.83 4.23
CA ALA A 130 -20.18 4.82 4.73
C ALA A 130 -21.49 4.85 3.92
N THR A 131 -21.39 4.71 2.59
CA THR A 131 -22.57 4.62 1.71
C THR A 131 -23.33 3.31 1.91
N VAL A 132 -22.64 2.18 2.07
CA VAL A 132 -23.28 0.87 2.35
C VAL A 132 -24.09 0.94 3.64
N ARG A 133 -23.49 1.43 4.73
CA ARG A 133 -24.17 1.58 6.03
C ARG A 133 -25.40 2.49 5.91
N GLY A 134 -25.32 3.56 5.14
CA GLY A 134 -26.44 4.48 4.90
C GLY A 134 -27.59 3.90 4.06
N ARG A 135 -27.43 2.71 3.44
CA ARG A 135 -28.41 2.13 2.51
C ARG A 135 -28.76 0.66 2.78
N CYS A 136 -28.28 0.07 3.87
CA CYS A 136 -28.41 -1.37 4.11
C CYS A 136 -29.77 -1.80 4.68
N ALA A 137 -30.60 -0.87 5.16
CA ALA A 137 -31.85 -1.19 5.88
C ALA A 137 -32.87 -2.00 5.05
N ARG A 138 -33.12 -1.57 3.81
CA ARG A 138 -34.09 -2.25 2.93
C ARG A 138 -33.57 -3.60 2.42
N PRO A 139 -32.32 -3.71 1.93
CA PRO A 139 -31.72 -5.02 1.65
C PRO A 139 -31.72 -5.95 2.85
N TYR A 140 -31.44 -5.45 4.06
CA TYR A 140 -31.51 -6.25 5.29
C TYR A 140 -32.88 -6.90 5.47
N ALA A 141 -33.97 -6.13 5.33
CA ALA A 141 -35.32 -6.65 5.47
C ALA A 141 -35.62 -7.79 4.47
N ARG A 142 -35.17 -7.65 3.22
CA ARG A 142 -35.32 -8.67 2.17
C ARG A 142 -34.48 -9.91 2.44
N VAL A 143 -33.22 -9.72 2.84
CA VAL A 143 -32.32 -10.83 3.17
C VAL A 143 -32.88 -11.60 4.36
N LEU A 144 -33.31 -10.90 5.41
CA LEU A 144 -33.94 -11.50 6.57
C LEU A 144 -35.15 -12.36 6.18
N ALA A 145 -36.04 -11.85 5.32
CA ALA A 145 -37.20 -12.57 4.81
C ALA A 145 -36.83 -13.80 3.96
N ALA A 146 -35.66 -13.79 3.32
CA ALA A 146 -35.20 -14.86 2.44
C ALA A 146 -34.25 -15.87 3.10
N SER A 147 -33.69 -15.56 4.28
CA SER A 147 -32.63 -16.38 4.89
C SER A 147 -32.82 -16.71 6.37
N PHE A 148 -33.81 -16.13 7.06
CA PHE A 148 -34.05 -16.39 8.48
C PHE A 148 -35.23 -17.36 8.66
N PRO A 149 -34.99 -18.67 8.95
CA PRO A 149 -36.03 -19.70 8.91
C PRO A 149 -37.27 -19.41 9.77
N PRO A 150 -37.16 -18.86 11.00
CA PRO A 150 -38.35 -18.52 11.79
C PRO A 150 -39.28 -17.53 11.08
N LEU A 151 -38.71 -16.53 10.40
CA LEU A 151 -39.51 -15.56 9.66
C LEU A 151 -40.07 -16.17 8.36
N ILE A 152 -39.27 -16.91 7.60
CA ILE A 152 -39.70 -17.61 6.37
C ILE A 152 -40.94 -18.48 6.66
N ASN A 153 -40.90 -19.26 7.74
CA ASN A 153 -41.99 -20.17 8.10
C ASN A 153 -43.30 -19.42 8.37
N LEU A 154 -43.23 -18.24 9.02
CA LEU A 154 -44.41 -17.42 9.29
C LEU A 154 -44.91 -16.72 8.01
N LEU A 155 -44.00 -16.19 7.18
CA LEU A 155 -44.36 -15.52 5.92
C LEU A 155 -45.03 -16.47 4.91
N ASN A 156 -44.71 -17.77 4.95
CA ASN A 156 -45.33 -18.78 4.09
C ASN A 156 -46.74 -19.20 4.54
N GLN A 157 -47.17 -18.83 5.75
CA GLN A 157 -48.49 -19.18 6.30
C GLN A 157 -49.56 -18.11 6.06
N VAL A 158 -49.19 -16.97 5.48
CA VAL A 158 -50.06 -15.80 5.40
C VAL A 158 -50.19 -15.25 3.98
N ASP A 159 -51.34 -14.65 3.68
CA ASP A 159 -51.46 -13.73 2.55
C ASP A 159 -50.79 -12.40 2.92
N HIS A 160 -49.80 -11.97 2.13
CA HIS A 160 -48.94 -10.84 2.51
C HIS A 160 -49.71 -9.51 2.60
N ALA A 161 -50.64 -9.26 1.69
CA ALA A 161 -51.41 -8.01 1.68
C ALA A 161 -52.31 -7.90 2.93
N THR A 162 -53.01 -8.99 3.26
CA THR A 162 -53.88 -9.06 4.45
C THR A 162 -53.06 -9.02 5.73
N ALA A 163 -51.98 -9.81 5.82
CA ALA A 163 -51.12 -9.87 6.99
C ALA A 163 -50.37 -8.57 7.24
N ARG A 164 -50.02 -7.80 6.19
CA ARG A 164 -49.44 -6.46 6.33
C ARG A 164 -50.37 -5.54 7.12
N GLN A 165 -51.67 -5.51 6.79
CA GLN A 165 -52.64 -4.69 7.52
C GLN A 165 -52.84 -5.21 8.95
N GLN A 166 -52.98 -6.52 9.14
CA GLN A 166 -53.13 -7.11 10.48
C GLN A 166 -51.91 -6.84 11.37
N PHE A 167 -50.70 -6.90 10.81
CA PHE A 167 -49.46 -6.58 11.50
C PHE A 167 -49.38 -5.08 11.85
N HIS A 168 -49.79 -4.20 10.94
CA HIS A 168 -49.91 -2.75 11.19
C HIS A 168 -50.83 -2.49 12.38
N ASP A 169 -52.06 -3.00 12.34
CA ASP A 169 -53.07 -2.81 13.39
C ASP A 169 -52.58 -3.39 14.73
N ALA A 170 -51.91 -4.55 14.69
CA ALA A 170 -51.30 -5.19 15.86
C ALA A 170 -50.23 -4.32 16.53
N LEU A 171 -49.40 -3.61 15.76
CA LEU A 171 -48.40 -2.69 16.32
C LEU A 171 -49.05 -1.49 17.01
N LEU A 172 -50.08 -0.88 16.38
CA LEU A 172 -50.83 0.24 16.95
C LEU A 172 -51.61 -0.16 18.21
N GLY A 173 -52.29 -1.31 18.18
CA GLY A 173 -53.05 -1.83 19.31
C GLY A 173 -52.20 -2.16 20.55
N ASN A 174 -50.88 -2.23 20.39
CA ASN A 174 -49.94 -2.58 21.46
C ASN A 174 -49.02 -1.44 21.92
N VAL A 175 -49.30 -0.19 21.53
CA VAL A 175 -48.50 0.97 21.95
C VAL A 175 -48.44 1.10 23.49
N ILE A 176 -49.56 0.89 24.19
CA ILE A 176 -49.63 0.97 25.66
C ILE A 176 -48.67 -0.03 26.32
N ASN A 177 -48.59 -1.26 25.82
CA ASN A 177 -47.69 -2.29 26.36
C ASN A 177 -46.22 -1.87 26.26
N ARG A 178 -45.81 -1.29 25.12
CA ARG A 178 -44.44 -0.79 24.93
C ARG A 178 -44.16 0.48 25.75
N GLN A 179 -45.15 1.36 25.94
CA GLN A 179 -45.01 2.51 26.85
C GLN A 179 -44.78 2.06 28.30
N LEU A 180 -45.49 1.03 28.76
CA LEU A 180 -45.28 0.45 30.09
C LEU A 180 -43.88 -0.16 30.21
N TRP A 181 -43.39 -0.85 29.18
CA TRP A 181 -42.00 -1.36 29.16
C TRP A 181 -40.97 -0.23 29.20
N TYR A 182 -41.22 0.86 28.47
CA TYR A 182 -40.35 2.04 28.48
C TYR A 182 -40.31 2.71 29.86
N GLN A 183 -41.47 2.98 30.46
CA GLN A 183 -41.57 3.59 31.79
C GLN A 183 -40.96 2.72 32.90
N ALA A 184 -41.05 1.40 32.76
CA ALA A 184 -40.47 0.46 33.69
C ALA A 184 -38.98 0.14 33.44
N GLY A 185 -38.34 0.74 32.42
CA GLY A 185 -36.94 0.47 32.06
C GLY A 185 -36.69 -0.97 31.56
N MET A 186 -37.72 -1.65 31.07
CA MET A 186 -37.66 -3.05 30.62
C MET A 186 -37.41 -3.20 29.12
N TRP A 187 -37.44 -2.10 28.37
CA TRP A 187 -37.19 -2.10 26.92
C TRP A 187 -35.69 -1.87 26.63
N THR A 188 -34.92 -2.96 26.60
CA THR A 188 -33.44 -2.90 26.60
C THR A 188 -32.79 -2.50 25.27
N SER A 189 -33.48 -2.69 24.14
CA SER A 189 -32.98 -2.35 22.80
C SER A 189 -34.13 -1.87 21.90
N PRO A 190 -34.72 -0.70 22.20
CA PRO A 190 -35.92 -0.21 21.54
C PRO A 190 -35.70 0.10 20.06
N ASP A 191 -34.51 0.56 19.70
CA ASP A 191 -34.09 0.83 18.34
C ASP A 191 -34.01 -0.45 17.50
N TRP A 192 -33.31 -1.47 17.99
CA TRP A 192 -33.21 -2.78 17.34
C TRP A 192 -34.57 -3.46 17.18
N GLU A 193 -35.41 -3.43 18.22
CA GLU A 193 -36.75 -4.00 18.13
C GLU A 193 -37.58 -3.28 17.07
N MET A 194 -37.67 -1.94 17.14
CA MET A 194 -38.49 -1.16 16.20
C MET A 194 -38.00 -1.30 14.76
N PHE A 195 -36.68 -1.24 14.53
CA PHE A 195 -36.11 -1.50 13.22
C PHE A 195 -36.51 -2.86 12.65
N ASN A 196 -36.50 -3.91 13.47
CA ASN A 196 -36.94 -5.23 13.04
C ASN A 196 -38.45 -5.33 12.82
N GLN A 197 -39.28 -4.52 13.51
CA GLN A 197 -40.69 -4.41 13.16
C GLN A 197 -40.86 -3.82 11.75
N TYR A 198 -40.09 -2.78 11.40
CA TYR A 198 -40.12 -2.21 10.06
C TYR A 198 -39.62 -3.20 9.00
N ALA A 199 -38.55 -3.95 9.30
CA ALA A 199 -38.04 -4.99 8.41
C ALA A 199 -39.09 -6.07 8.12
N LYS A 200 -39.85 -6.52 9.14
CA LYS A 200 -40.96 -7.46 8.95
C LYS A 200 -42.12 -6.84 8.16
N TYR A 201 -42.41 -5.56 8.38
CA TYR A 201 -43.45 -4.84 7.61
C TYR A 201 -43.07 -4.73 6.12
N ILE A 202 -41.80 -4.47 5.81
CA ILE A 202 -41.25 -4.50 4.45
C ILE A 202 -41.29 -5.92 3.86
N ALA A 203 -40.99 -6.94 4.66
CA ALA A 203 -41.09 -8.34 4.25
C ALA A 203 -42.52 -8.74 3.84
N LEU A 204 -43.54 -8.15 4.49
CA LEU A 204 -44.95 -8.27 4.14
C LEU A 204 -45.38 -7.38 2.96
N GLY A 205 -44.43 -6.67 2.32
CA GLY A 205 -44.67 -5.87 1.12
C GLY A 205 -44.94 -4.39 1.37
N ALA A 206 -44.58 -3.84 2.54
CA ALA A 206 -44.62 -2.39 2.74
C ALA A 206 -43.54 -1.65 1.93
N ASP A 207 -43.91 -0.51 1.36
CA ASP A 207 -42.96 0.45 0.80
C ASP A 207 -42.42 1.42 1.86
N ASP A 208 -41.47 2.25 1.44
CA ASP A 208 -40.81 3.24 2.28
C ASP A 208 -41.77 4.29 2.86
N ALA A 209 -42.80 4.69 2.11
CA ALA A 209 -43.78 5.67 2.56
C ALA A 209 -44.73 5.08 3.59
N GLN A 210 -45.09 3.80 3.42
CA GLN A 210 -45.91 3.05 4.38
C GLN A 210 -45.18 2.84 5.71
N VAL A 211 -43.86 2.58 5.69
CA VAL A 211 -43.07 2.52 6.93
C VAL A 211 -43.05 3.87 7.64
N ASP A 212 -42.79 4.96 6.91
CA ASP A 212 -42.79 6.31 7.51
C ASP A 212 -44.18 6.70 8.06
N ALA A 213 -45.27 6.30 7.39
CA ALA A 213 -46.64 6.50 7.88
C ALA A 213 -46.90 5.72 9.18
N LEU A 214 -46.50 4.44 9.24
CA LEU A 214 -46.60 3.64 10.46
C LEU A 214 -45.83 4.28 11.63
N ILE A 215 -44.63 4.83 11.37
CA ILE A 215 -43.84 5.52 12.40
C ILE A 215 -44.56 6.76 12.93
N ASP A 216 -45.14 7.57 12.03
CA ASP A 216 -45.92 8.75 12.43
C ASP A 216 -47.13 8.35 13.30
N GLU A 217 -47.85 7.30 12.91
CA GLU A 217 -49.02 6.81 13.64
C GLU A 217 -48.65 6.25 15.02
N LEU A 218 -47.57 5.47 15.11
CA LEU A 218 -47.04 4.99 16.39
C LEU A 218 -46.59 6.15 17.30
N THR A 219 -45.96 7.17 16.71
CA THR A 219 -45.54 8.38 17.43
C THR A 219 -46.75 9.18 17.92
N ALA A 220 -47.77 9.37 17.08
CA ALA A 220 -49.02 10.04 17.42
C ALA A 220 -49.81 9.29 18.50
N ALA A 221 -49.73 7.96 18.52
CA ALA A 221 -50.27 7.11 19.59
C ALA A 221 -49.44 7.19 20.89
N GLY A 222 -48.30 7.91 20.89
CA GLY A 222 -47.48 8.19 22.06
C GLY A 222 -46.34 7.20 22.30
N LEU A 223 -45.98 6.35 21.33
CA LEU A 223 -44.82 5.46 21.45
C LEU A 223 -43.52 6.29 21.37
N PRO A 224 -42.60 6.22 22.35
CA PRO A 224 -41.33 6.94 22.30
C PRO A 224 -40.35 6.27 21.32
N ILE A 225 -40.50 6.54 20.02
CA ILE A 225 -39.64 6.01 18.97
C ILE A 225 -38.21 6.58 19.12
N PRO A 226 -37.16 5.74 19.15
CA PRO A 226 -35.78 6.22 19.22
C PRO A 226 -35.41 7.07 17.99
N PRO A 227 -34.64 8.17 18.16
CA PRO A 227 -34.26 9.07 17.05
C PRO A 227 -33.58 8.41 15.85
N GLN A 228 -32.90 7.28 16.08
CA GLN A 228 -32.12 6.53 15.10
C GLN A 228 -33.00 5.76 14.13
N VAL A 229 -34.24 5.45 14.54
CA VAL A 229 -35.21 4.65 13.79
C VAL A 229 -36.56 5.38 13.68
N ASN A 230 -36.55 6.70 13.82
CA ASN A 230 -37.72 7.53 13.58
C ASN A 230 -37.94 7.74 12.07
N ARG A 231 -38.93 8.58 11.73
CA ARG A 231 -39.31 8.88 10.35
C ARG A 231 -38.07 9.20 9.53
N SER A 232 -37.93 8.52 8.41
CA SER A 232 -36.80 8.61 7.48
C SER A 232 -35.42 8.19 7.99
N ASN A 233 -35.09 8.33 9.27
CA ASN A 233 -33.77 7.94 9.80
C ASN A 233 -33.56 6.42 9.79
N TRP A 234 -34.64 5.63 9.94
CA TRP A 234 -34.56 4.16 9.94
C TRP A 234 -33.88 3.58 8.69
N ARG A 235 -33.89 4.29 7.56
CA ARG A 235 -33.24 3.87 6.30
C ARG A 235 -31.72 3.80 6.42
N GLY A 236 -31.13 4.65 7.25
CA GLY A 236 -29.68 4.69 7.52
C GLY A 236 -29.26 3.88 8.74
N TYR A 237 -30.18 3.15 9.37
CA TYR A 237 -29.88 2.36 10.55
C TYR A 237 -29.12 1.08 10.17
N ALA A 238 -27.87 0.98 10.62
CA ALA A 238 -26.92 -0.05 10.20
C ALA A 238 -26.55 -1.06 11.30
N GLU A 239 -27.29 -1.09 12.42
CA GLU A 239 -27.01 -2.02 13.54
C GLU A 239 -27.09 -3.49 13.13
N ALA A 240 -27.80 -3.80 12.04
CA ALA A 240 -27.79 -5.13 11.44
C ALA A 240 -26.37 -5.59 11.05
N LEU A 241 -25.47 -4.67 10.72
CA LEU A 241 -24.08 -4.94 10.37
C LEU A 241 -23.12 -4.81 11.57
N ARG A 242 -23.60 -4.69 12.81
CA ARG A 242 -22.72 -4.39 13.97
C ARG A 242 -21.53 -5.35 14.14
N ASP A 243 -21.71 -6.63 13.80
CA ASP A 243 -20.70 -7.68 14.02
C ASP A 243 -19.51 -7.49 13.04
N LYS A 244 -19.79 -6.97 11.83
CA LYS A 244 -18.81 -6.61 10.80
C LYS A 244 -19.44 -5.50 9.92
N PRO A 245 -19.23 -4.22 10.26
CA PRO A 245 -19.93 -3.09 9.63
C PRO A 245 -19.38 -2.72 8.25
N ASP A 246 -18.14 -3.12 7.98
CA ASP A 246 -17.35 -2.65 6.86
C ASP A 246 -16.85 -3.86 6.05
N ILE A 247 -16.91 -3.72 4.73
CA ILE A 247 -16.28 -4.64 3.78
C ILE A 247 -14.88 -4.14 3.48
N ASP A 248 -13.88 -4.96 3.75
CA ASP A 248 -12.47 -4.60 3.64
C ASP A 248 -11.60 -5.80 3.25
N LEU A 249 -10.28 -5.65 3.39
CA LEU A 249 -9.31 -6.68 3.07
C LEU A 249 -9.53 -7.99 3.85
N ASP A 250 -10.14 -7.97 5.05
CA ASP A 250 -10.39 -9.21 5.82
C ASP A 250 -11.41 -10.12 5.11
N ASP A 251 -12.31 -9.54 4.33
CA ASP A 251 -13.37 -10.27 3.59
C ASP A 251 -12.88 -10.90 2.28
N VAL A 252 -11.77 -10.39 1.73
CA VAL A 252 -11.25 -10.77 0.40
C VAL A 252 -9.82 -11.31 0.44
N GLY A 253 -9.08 -11.08 1.52
CA GLY A 253 -7.65 -11.38 1.62
C GLY A 253 -7.35 -12.86 1.44
N GLY A 254 -8.21 -13.75 1.95
CA GLY A 254 -8.08 -15.20 1.76
C GLY A 254 -8.13 -15.62 0.29
N ASP A 255 -9.09 -15.10 -0.49
CA ASP A 255 -9.27 -15.42 -1.90
C ASP A 255 -8.15 -14.84 -2.77
N THR A 256 -7.73 -13.62 -2.43
CA THR A 256 -6.83 -12.80 -3.24
C THR A 256 -5.36 -13.03 -2.92
N ALA A 257 -5.02 -13.61 -1.76
CA ALA A 257 -3.64 -13.81 -1.32
C ALA A 257 -2.77 -14.54 -2.36
N LYS A 258 -3.22 -15.70 -2.83
CA LYS A 258 -2.47 -16.48 -3.82
C LYS A 258 -2.33 -15.73 -5.16
N PRO A 259 -3.42 -15.22 -5.79
CA PRO A 259 -3.31 -14.44 -7.02
C PRO A 259 -2.45 -13.17 -6.90
N ILE A 260 -2.49 -12.48 -5.75
CA ILE A 260 -1.65 -11.29 -5.48
C ILE A 260 -0.18 -11.66 -5.45
N GLN A 261 0.17 -12.82 -4.89
CA GLN A 261 1.54 -13.28 -4.75
C GLN A 261 2.07 -14.03 -5.96
N GLU A 262 1.18 -14.36 -6.90
CA GLU A 262 1.52 -15.12 -8.07
C GLU A 262 2.56 -14.39 -8.93
N THR A 263 3.53 -15.17 -9.39
CA THR A 263 4.51 -14.72 -10.36
C THR A 263 3.98 -15.02 -11.75
N THR A 264 3.79 -14.00 -12.56
CA THR A 264 3.47 -14.21 -13.98
C THR A 264 4.75 -14.24 -14.81
N TYR A 265 4.65 -14.78 -16.01
CA TYR A 265 5.77 -14.91 -16.94
C TYR A 265 5.49 -14.05 -18.15
N LEU A 266 6.44 -13.19 -18.50
CA LEU A 266 6.33 -12.38 -19.70
C LEU A 266 6.55 -13.27 -20.93
N PRO A 267 5.77 -13.07 -22.01
CA PRO A 267 6.01 -13.77 -23.25
C PRO A 267 7.41 -13.44 -23.78
N SER A 268 8.19 -14.48 -24.07
CA SER A 268 9.52 -14.36 -24.69
C SER A 268 9.42 -14.67 -26.17
N TYR A 269 9.78 -13.71 -27.02
CA TYR A 269 9.82 -13.87 -28.47
C TYR A 269 11.28 -14.10 -28.91
N GLY A 270 11.86 -15.27 -28.61
CA GLY A 270 13.25 -15.59 -29.00
C GLY A 270 13.92 -16.69 -28.16
N ARG A 271 15.27 -16.68 -28.13
CA ARG A 271 16.11 -17.63 -27.33
C ARG A 271 16.16 -17.34 -25.82
N GLY A 272 15.45 -16.33 -25.33
CA GLY A 272 15.44 -15.95 -23.91
C GLY A 272 14.46 -16.78 -23.08
N MET A 273 14.83 -17.12 -21.84
CA MET A 273 13.87 -17.61 -20.84
C MET A 273 12.82 -16.52 -20.55
N PRO A 274 11.53 -16.85 -20.37
CA PRO A 274 10.52 -15.86 -20.03
C PRO A 274 10.86 -15.18 -18.71
N ALA A 275 10.96 -13.85 -18.72
CA ALA A 275 11.21 -13.08 -17.53
C ALA A 275 10.02 -13.18 -16.57
N ARG A 276 10.32 -13.34 -15.29
CA ARG A 276 9.34 -13.51 -14.23
C ARG A 276 8.97 -12.17 -13.63
N MET A 277 7.69 -11.95 -13.41
CA MET A 277 7.16 -10.76 -12.74
C MET A 277 6.48 -11.15 -11.43
N PRO A 278 7.16 -10.98 -10.27
CA PRO A 278 6.51 -11.12 -8.97
C PRO A 278 5.31 -10.17 -8.84
N ASN A 279 4.23 -10.61 -8.19
CA ASN A 279 2.96 -9.89 -8.14
C ASN A 279 2.40 -9.53 -9.54
N GLY A 280 2.66 -10.38 -10.54
CA GLY A 280 2.42 -10.04 -11.94
C GLY A 280 0.96 -9.78 -12.29
N ASN A 281 0.03 -10.45 -11.61
CA ASN A 281 -1.40 -10.14 -11.73
C ASN A 281 -1.72 -8.73 -11.22
N CYS A 282 -1.06 -8.28 -10.14
CA CYS A 282 -1.25 -6.94 -9.59
C CYS A 282 -0.67 -5.86 -10.51
N TYR A 283 0.52 -6.10 -11.07
CA TYR A 283 1.13 -5.19 -12.05
C TYR A 283 0.25 -5.00 -13.28
N GLU A 284 -0.37 -6.08 -13.77
CA GLU A 284 -1.31 -6.01 -14.89
C GLU A 284 -2.62 -5.31 -14.50
N PHE A 285 -3.23 -5.65 -13.35
CA PHE A 285 -4.47 -5.01 -12.87
C PHE A 285 -4.34 -3.49 -12.64
N THR A 286 -3.13 -3.04 -12.29
CA THR A 286 -2.82 -1.64 -12.00
C THR A 286 -2.06 -0.93 -13.13
N ALA A 287 -1.91 -1.58 -14.29
CA ALA A 287 -1.26 -0.96 -15.45
C ALA A 287 -2.12 0.18 -16.04
N GLY A 288 -1.50 1.09 -16.80
CA GLY A 288 -2.21 2.20 -17.43
C GLY A 288 -3.42 1.74 -18.25
N GLY A 289 -4.58 2.35 -18.02
CA GLY A 289 -5.85 1.98 -18.65
C GLY A 289 -6.58 0.79 -18.01
N GLN A 290 -6.00 0.12 -17.02
CA GLN A 290 -6.64 -0.95 -16.26
C GLN A 290 -7.36 -0.40 -15.01
N PRO A 291 -8.36 -1.13 -14.47
CA PRO A 291 -9.22 -0.61 -13.41
C PRO A 291 -8.47 -0.13 -12.15
N GLY A 292 -7.39 -0.82 -11.78
CA GLY A 292 -6.58 -0.49 -10.60
C GLY A 292 -5.60 0.68 -10.79
N SER A 293 -5.42 1.19 -12.02
CA SER A 293 -4.44 2.25 -12.31
C SER A 293 -4.52 3.50 -11.42
N PRO A 294 -5.71 4.02 -11.03
CA PRO A 294 -5.76 5.23 -10.20
C PRO A 294 -5.18 5.06 -8.79
N PHE A 295 -5.06 3.81 -8.33
CA PHE A 295 -4.58 3.44 -7.00
C PHE A 295 -3.10 3.09 -6.96
N ARG A 296 -2.43 3.04 -8.11
CA ARG A 296 -0.98 2.87 -8.20
C ARG A 296 -0.34 4.22 -8.56
N ALA A 297 0.68 4.60 -7.81
CA ALA A 297 1.52 5.70 -8.17
C ALA A 297 2.35 5.30 -9.40
N PRO A 298 2.38 6.13 -10.46
CA PRO A 298 3.32 5.91 -11.55
C PRO A 298 4.74 5.93 -10.96
N PRO A 299 5.70 5.17 -11.51
CA PRO A 299 7.11 5.37 -11.19
C PRO A 299 7.42 6.85 -11.43
N SER A 300 7.60 7.59 -10.34
CA SER A 300 7.72 9.03 -10.44
C SER A 300 8.99 9.45 -9.78
N SER A 301 9.81 10.08 -10.61
CA SER A 301 10.90 10.84 -10.11
C SER A 301 10.46 12.06 -9.31
N CYS A 302 11.28 12.50 -8.38
CA CYS A 302 11.13 13.74 -7.64
C CYS A 302 11.55 14.88 -8.57
N CYS A 303 10.62 15.76 -8.93
CA CYS A 303 10.88 16.79 -9.94
C CYS A 303 10.05 18.06 -9.75
N PHE A 304 10.40 19.08 -10.53
CA PHE A 304 9.72 20.35 -10.64
C PHE A 304 9.23 20.65 -12.05
N THR A 305 8.30 21.59 -12.19
CA THR A 305 7.99 22.21 -13.49
C THR A 305 9.16 23.07 -13.99
N GLY A 306 9.22 23.30 -15.30
CA GLY A 306 10.36 23.98 -15.93
C GLY A 306 10.54 25.44 -15.54
N ASP A 307 9.47 26.08 -15.08
CA ASP A 307 9.42 27.46 -14.59
C ASP A 307 9.82 27.61 -13.11
N THR A 308 10.11 26.50 -12.42
CA THR A 308 10.73 26.54 -11.09
C THR A 308 12.16 27.06 -11.23
N GLU A 309 12.55 27.97 -10.34
CA GLU A 309 13.87 28.60 -10.34
C GLU A 309 14.83 27.89 -9.40
N VAL A 310 16.11 27.86 -9.76
CA VAL A 310 17.21 27.49 -8.87
C VAL A 310 18.17 28.65 -8.70
N LEU A 311 18.93 28.67 -7.62
CA LEU A 311 19.99 29.67 -7.45
C LEU A 311 21.25 29.21 -8.19
N SER A 312 21.70 29.98 -9.19
CA SER A 312 23.02 29.81 -9.81
C SER A 312 24.15 29.98 -8.79
N GLY A 313 25.38 29.58 -9.11
CA GLY A 313 26.53 29.70 -8.21
C GLY A 313 26.82 31.14 -7.73
N ALA A 314 26.30 32.15 -8.45
CA ALA A 314 26.36 33.56 -8.06
C ALA A 314 25.16 34.03 -7.21
N GLY A 315 24.24 33.13 -6.82
CA GLY A 315 23.01 33.47 -6.10
C GLY A 315 21.88 34.06 -6.94
N VAL A 316 22.01 34.04 -8.27
CA VAL A 316 20.98 34.57 -9.18
C VAL A 316 19.95 33.49 -9.52
N PRO A 317 18.63 33.75 -9.39
CA PRO A 317 17.58 32.85 -9.85
C PRO A 317 17.68 32.53 -11.35
N VAL A 318 17.61 31.25 -11.70
CA VAL A 318 17.60 30.73 -13.07
C VAL A 318 16.50 29.68 -13.20
N PRO A 319 15.58 29.77 -14.17
CA PRO A 319 14.58 28.73 -14.43
C PRO A 319 15.24 27.38 -14.76
N LEU A 320 14.71 26.29 -14.20
CA LEU A 320 15.24 24.93 -14.39
C LEU A 320 15.28 24.51 -15.86
N ASN A 321 14.33 24.96 -16.68
CA ASN A 321 14.34 24.67 -18.12
C ASN A 321 15.49 25.35 -18.89
N GLN A 322 16.17 26.33 -18.29
CA GLN A 322 17.33 27.02 -18.85
C GLN A 322 18.67 26.46 -18.34
N VAL A 323 18.65 25.74 -17.23
CA VAL A 323 19.85 25.12 -16.64
C VAL A 323 20.39 24.01 -17.56
N LYS A 324 21.71 23.95 -17.68
CA LYS A 324 22.43 22.99 -18.52
C LYS A 324 23.55 22.28 -17.74
N PRO A 325 23.93 21.06 -18.15
CA PRO A 325 25.17 20.45 -17.68
C PRO A 325 26.36 21.41 -17.86
N GLY A 326 27.19 21.51 -16.82
CA GLY A 326 28.31 22.45 -16.73
C GLY A 326 27.99 23.76 -15.99
N ASP A 327 26.71 24.14 -15.84
CA ASP A 327 26.34 25.29 -15.02
C ASP A 327 26.68 25.05 -13.55
N THR A 328 26.85 26.11 -12.78
CA THR A 328 27.05 26.02 -11.32
C THR A 328 25.80 26.49 -10.60
N VAL A 329 25.37 25.77 -9.57
CA VAL A 329 24.23 26.11 -8.70
C VAL A 329 24.66 26.18 -7.24
N MET A 330 23.92 26.95 -6.42
CA MET A 330 24.11 26.96 -4.98
C MET A 330 23.57 25.68 -4.35
N THR A 331 24.33 25.14 -3.41
CA THR A 331 23.95 24.02 -2.56
C THR A 331 23.83 24.47 -1.11
N ARG A 332 23.50 23.56 -0.20
CA ARG A 332 23.58 23.84 1.24
C ARG A 332 24.99 24.24 1.68
N ASP A 333 25.99 23.52 1.18
CA ASP A 333 27.36 23.56 1.67
C ASP A 333 28.29 24.42 0.78
N GLY A 334 27.74 25.13 -0.20
CA GLY A 334 28.50 26.00 -1.12
C GLY A 334 27.90 26.05 -2.52
N THR A 335 28.69 25.65 -3.51
CA THR A 335 28.28 25.57 -4.92
C THR A 335 28.70 24.25 -5.54
N ALA A 336 27.90 23.72 -6.46
CA ALA A 336 28.21 22.50 -7.20
C ALA A 336 27.92 22.66 -8.70
N VAL A 337 28.63 21.88 -9.51
CA VAL A 337 28.44 21.86 -10.97
C VAL A 337 27.30 20.91 -11.31
N VAL A 338 26.39 21.35 -12.17
CA VAL A 338 25.31 20.53 -12.73
C VAL A 338 25.93 19.50 -13.66
N ALA A 339 25.78 18.23 -13.31
CA ALA A 339 26.29 17.10 -14.07
C ALA A 339 25.30 16.67 -15.15
N PHE A 340 24.03 16.59 -14.78
CA PHE A 340 22.93 16.15 -15.63
C PHE A 340 21.62 16.83 -15.21
N VAL A 341 20.75 17.11 -16.17
CA VAL A 341 19.41 17.65 -15.92
C VAL A 341 18.41 16.57 -16.31
N ALA A 342 17.76 15.96 -15.31
CA ALA A 342 16.72 14.97 -15.53
C ALA A 342 15.50 15.64 -16.16
N ARG A 343 14.91 14.99 -17.17
CA ARG A 343 13.73 15.51 -17.89
C ARG A 343 12.63 14.47 -18.05
N PRO A 344 12.14 13.85 -16.98
CA PRO A 344 11.11 12.83 -17.11
C PRO A 344 9.78 13.44 -17.57
N GLN A 345 8.95 12.64 -18.23
CA GLN A 345 7.63 13.11 -18.69
C GLN A 345 6.71 13.41 -17.50
N LEU A 346 5.85 14.42 -17.63
CA LEU A 346 4.85 14.74 -16.61
C LEU A 346 3.83 13.60 -16.44
N GLY A 347 3.36 13.00 -17.54
CA GLY A 347 2.42 11.87 -17.49
C GLY A 347 1.16 12.15 -16.66
N GLU A 348 0.80 11.23 -15.77
CA GLU A 348 -0.32 11.34 -14.81
C GLU A 348 0.12 11.79 -13.40
N ARG A 349 1.33 12.34 -13.28
CA ARG A 349 1.92 12.72 -11.98
C ARG A 349 1.17 13.91 -11.39
N LYS A 350 0.89 13.82 -10.09
CA LYS A 350 0.24 14.91 -9.35
C LYS A 350 1.27 15.99 -9.04
N LEU A 351 0.84 17.24 -9.17
CA LEU A 351 1.65 18.41 -8.87
C LEU A 351 1.11 19.13 -7.65
N TYR A 352 2.01 19.71 -6.87
CA TYR A 352 1.72 20.43 -5.64
C TYR A 352 2.42 21.78 -5.62
N ARG A 353 1.90 22.69 -4.81
CA ARG A 353 2.50 23.98 -4.48
C ARG A 353 2.40 24.23 -2.98
N ILE A 354 3.41 24.89 -2.42
CA ILE A 354 3.44 25.31 -1.03
C ILE A 354 3.07 26.79 -0.92
N ASN A 355 2.30 27.16 0.11
CA ASN A 355 2.03 28.54 0.53
C ASN A 355 1.43 29.45 -0.56
N GLY A 356 0.66 28.90 -1.49
CA GLY A 356 0.03 29.66 -2.58
C GLY A 356 0.99 30.31 -3.59
N GLY A 357 2.31 30.19 -3.39
CA GLY A 357 3.37 30.79 -4.20
C GLY A 357 4.72 30.13 -3.92
N GLY A 358 5.42 29.70 -4.96
CA GLY A 358 6.62 28.87 -4.84
C GLY A 358 6.76 27.87 -5.99
N PRO A 359 7.72 26.93 -5.89
CA PRO A 359 7.94 25.93 -6.92
C PRO A 359 6.74 24.98 -7.03
N VAL A 360 6.52 24.43 -8.23
CA VAL A 360 5.53 23.38 -8.46
C VAL A 360 6.26 22.05 -8.60
N PHE A 361 5.89 21.07 -7.79
CA PHE A 361 6.67 19.85 -7.57
C PHE A 361 5.80 18.58 -7.54
N THR A 362 6.42 17.42 -7.77
CA THR A 362 5.75 16.09 -7.69
C THR A 362 5.51 15.62 -6.26
N ASP A 363 4.65 14.62 -6.05
CA ASP A 363 4.34 14.11 -4.71
C ASP A 363 5.57 13.57 -3.94
N THR A 364 6.57 13.07 -4.65
CA THR A 364 7.80 12.51 -4.06
C THR A 364 8.91 13.53 -3.80
N HIS A 365 8.77 14.81 -4.19
CA HIS A 365 9.89 15.76 -4.06
C HIS A 365 10.28 16.02 -2.59
N PRO A 366 11.54 15.77 -2.17
CA PRO A 366 11.98 15.87 -0.79
C PRO A 366 12.42 17.28 -0.43
N PHE A 367 11.77 17.86 0.58
CA PHE A 367 12.15 19.12 1.20
C PHE A 367 12.86 18.89 2.53
N LEU A 368 13.88 19.68 2.85
CA LEU A 368 14.51 19.60 4.18
C LEU A 368 13.67 20.29 5.26
N ASN A 369 13.38 19.53 6.31
CA ASN A 369 12.67 20.01 7.49
C ASN A 369 13.61 20.83 8.38
N ALA A 370 13.30 22.11 8.59
CA ALA A 370 14.09 22.97 9.47
C ALA A 370 14.03 22.48 10.93
N SER A 371 12.92 21.86 11.35
CA SER A 371 12.73 21.36 12.71
C SER A 371 13.63 20.17 13.04
N ALA A 372 14.16 19.44 12.06
CA ALA A 372 15.04 18.29 12.30
C ALA A 372 16.42 18.69 12.85
N SER A 373 16.81 19.97 12.72
CA SER A 373 18.05 20.50 13.29
C SER A 373 17.99 20.71 14.81
N ASP A 374 16.79 20.71 15.39
CA ASP A 374 16.60 20.72 16.84
C ASP A 374 16.73 19.30 17.38
N SER A 375 17.80 19.00 18.11
CA SER A 375 18.05 17.68 18.69
C SER A 375 16.99 17.21 19.71
N ARG A 376 16.08 18.10 20.14
CA ARG A 376 14.91 17.76 20.96
C ARG A 376 13.68 17.46 20.11
N ALA A 377 13.65 17.91 18.86
CA ALA A 377 12.54 17.68 17.95
C ALA A 377 12.60 16.26 17.38
N MET A 378 11.56 15.49 17.65
CA MET A 378 11.32 14.15 17.13
C MET A 378 10.94 14.12 15.63
N ALA A 379 11.39 15.12 14.87
CA ALA A 379 10.91 15.43 13.53
C ALA A 379 11.71 14.69 12.45
N PRO A 380 11.06 14.23 11.37
CA PRO A 380 11.76 13.65 10.21
C PRO A 380 12.60 14.71 9.50
N ALA A 381 13.77 14.35 8.99
CA ALA A 381 14.65 15.29 8.27
C ALA A 381 14.10 15.69 6.90
N ILE A 382 13.35 14.79 6.27
CA ILE A 382 12.78 14.98 4.94
C ILE A 382 11.27 15.10 5.04
N LEU A 383 10.69 15.98 4.23
CA LEU A 383 9.25 16.09 4.04
C LEU A 383 8.90 15.95 2.56
N ALA A 384 7.85 15.18 2.26
CA ALA A 384 7.31 15.01 0.90
C ALA A 384 5.77 14.92 0.96
N ALA A 385 5.09 15.24 -0.13
CA ALA A 385 3.63 15.16 -0.14
C ALA A 385 3.12 13.70 -0.04
N ASP A 386 3.88 12.75 -0.60
CA ASP A 386 3.71 11.30 -0.43
C ASP A 386 4.99 10.64 0.12
N PRO A 387 5.13 10.57 1.47
CA PRO A 387 6.30 10.00 2.14
C PRO A 387 6.54 8.53 1.84
N ALA A 388 5.47 7.74 1.72
CA ALA A 388 5.57 6.31 1.49
C ALA A 388 6.11 6.03 0.08
N HIS A 389 5.61 6.79 -0.90
CA HIS A 389 6.12 6.71 -2.26
C HIS A 389 7.59 7.16 -2.35
N LEU A 390 7.98 8.26 -1.69
CA LEU A 390 9.39 8.68 -1.63
C LEU A 390 10.29 7.63 -0.95
N ALA A 391 9.88 7.06 0.19
CA ALA A 391 10.64 6.04 0.90
C ALA A 391 10.88 4.79 0.03
N TRP A 392 9.95 4.49 -0.86
CA TRP A 392 10.09 3.41 -1.84
C TRP A 392 11.06 3.78 -2.97
N MET A 393 10.93 4.97 -3.54
CA MET A 393 11.74 5.44 -4.66
C MET A 393 13.21 5.68 -4.30
N VAL A 394 13.46 6.28 -3.12
CA VAL A 394 14.80 6.61 -2.62
C VAL A 394 14.98 6.08 -1.20
N PRO A 395 15.18 4.75 -1.04
CA PRO A 395 15.25 4.13 0.28
C PRO A 395 16.30 4.73 1.21
N THR A 396 17.39 5.29 0.68
CA THR A 396 18.45 5.92 1.48
C THR A 396 18.01 7.19 2.19
N LEU A 397 16.96 7.88 1.72
CA LEU A 397 16.40 9.04 2.44
C LEU A 397 15.56 8.64 3.66
N SER A 398 15.22 7.35 3.78
CA SER A 398 14.42 6.84 4.90
C SER A 398 15.21 6.76 6.20
N GLU A 399 16.56 6.77 6.13
CA GLU A 399 17.43 6.69 7.30
C GLU A 399 17.18 7.86 8.26
N ASP A 400 17.10 9.10 7.76
CA ASP A 400 16.85 10.29 8.58
C ASP A 400 15.34 10.60 8.75
N GLY A 401 14.47 9.71 8.26
CA GLY A 401 13.02 9.81 8.35
C GLY A 401 12.38 10.71 7.29
N ILE A 402 11.25 10.23 6.74
CA ILE A 402 10.45 10.94 5.75
C ILE A 402 9.06 11.18 6.32
N GLY A 403 8.67 12.44 6.45
CA GLY A 403 7.35 12.85 6.93
C GLY A 403 6.47 13.48 5.87
N LYS A 404 5.17 13.54 6.17
CA LYS A 404 4.19 14.15 5.28
C LYS A 404 4.35 15.66 5.31
N LEU A 405 4.56 16.25 4.14
CA LEU A 405 4.52 17.68 3.93
C LEU A 405 3.07 18.15 4.03
N THR A 406 2.75 18.87 5.10
CA THR A 406 1.40 19.36 5.39
C THR A 406 1.45 20.71 6.11
N THR A 407 0.29 21.35 6.28
CA THR A 407 0.17 22.57 7.07
C THR A 407 0.70 22.36 8.49
N GLY A 408 1.52 23.31 8.97
CA GLY A 408 2.20 23.26 10.27
C GLY A 408 3.63 22.71 10.22
N CYS A 409 4.07 22.14 9.09
CA CYS A 409 5.47 21.81 8.89
C CYS A 409 6.35 23.07 8.76
N VAL A 410 7.66 22.92 8.97
CA VAL A 410 8.63 24.00 8.84
C VAL A 410 9.75 23.59 7.89
N LEU A 411 9.91 24.31 6.78
CA LEU A 411 10.93 24.02 5.76
C LEU A 411 12.17 24.88 5.95
N THR A 412 13.30 24.40 5.46
CA THR A 412 14.52 25.22 5.37
C THR A 412 14.44 26.11 4.13
N GLY A 413 14.36 27.42 4.32
CA GLY A 413 14.26 28.42 3.25
C GLY A 413 15.47 29.35 3.17
N ARG A 414 15.57 30.07 2.04
CA ARG A 414 16.58 31.09 1.78
C ARG A 414 16.04 32.15 0.82
N ARG A 415 16.59 33.38 0.92
CA ARG A 415 16.39 34.45 -0.06
C ARG A 415 17.60 34.53 -0.99
N PRO A 416 17.42 34.84 -2.29
CA PRO A 416 18.52 34.91 -3.25
C PRO A 416 19.70 35.78 -2.79
N GLU A 417 19.40 36.94 -2.22
CA GLU A 417 20.37 37.95 -1.79
C GLU A 417 21.06 37.64 -0.45
N SER A 418 20.55 36.66 0.31
CA SER A 418 21.09 36.30 1.63
C SER A 418 21.98 35.08 1.55
N SER A 419 23.01 34.99 2.39
CA SER A 419 23.77 33.75 2.63
C SER A 419 23.16 32.87 3.71
N GLU A 420 22.22 33.40 4.50
CA GLU A 420 21.61 32.69 5.63
C GLU A 420 20.34 31.94 5.23
N SER A 421 20.17 30.74 5.78
CA SER A 421 18.92 30.00 5.74
C SER A 421 18.01 30.39 6.92
N PHE A 422 16.71 30.21 6.76
CA PHE A 422 15.71 30.51 7.78
C PHE A 422 14.55 29.50 7.72
N PRO A 423 13.87 29.24 8.85
CA PRO A 423 12.68 28.40 8.88
C PRO A 423 11.51 29.07 8.13
N VAL A 424 10.77 28.28 7.35
CA VAL A 424 9.57 28.71 6.61
C VAL A 424 8.39 27.83 7.01
N ASP A 425 7.38 28.44 7.63
CA ASP A 425 6.15 27.74 7.98
C ASP A 425 5.35 27.38 6.74
N VAL A 426 4.89 26.12 6.70
CA VAL A 426 3.96 25.62 5.69
C VAL A 426 2.55 25.92 6.15
N THR A 427 1.90 26.84 5.46
CA THR A 427 0.50 27.24 5.67
C THR A 427 -0.45 26.47 4.77
N THR A 428 -0.04 26.18 3.53
CA THR A 428 -0.83 25.39 2.57
C THR A 428 0.06 24.46 1.73
N VAL A 429 -0.48 23.30 1.38
CA VAL A 429 0.08 22.35 0.40
C VAL A 429 -1.08 21.97 -0.52
N GLU A 430 -1.07 22.50 -1.73
CA GLU A 430 -2.26 22.49 -2.60
C GLU A 430 -1.96 21.73 -3.89
N PRO A 431 -2.85 20.83 -4.33
CA PRO A 431 -2.77 20.24 -5.65
C PRO A 431 -2.86 21.32 -6.73
N VAL A 432 -1.96 21.27 -7.71
CA VAL A 432 -1.95 22.19 -8.84
C VAL A 432 -2.62 21.49 -10.03
N PRO A 433 -3.67 22.09 -10.62
CA PRO A 433 -4.26 21.59 -11.86
C PRO A 433 -3.21 21.53 -12.97
N ARG A 434 -3.31 20.51 -13.83
CA ARG A 434 -2.39 20.37 -14.96
C ARG A 434 -2.56 21.54 -15.92
N GLY A 435 -1.47 22.27 -16.17
CA GLY A 435 -1.40 23.27 -17.23
C GLY A 435 -1.29 22.63 -18.62
N THR A 436 -1.61 23.39 -19.67
CA THR A 436 -1.58 22.90 -21.07
C THR A 436 -0.21 23.00 -21.75
N GLY A 437 0.87 23.33 -21.02
CA GLY A 437 2.14 23.77 -21.61
C GLY A 437 3.39 22.92 -21.30
N ASP A 438 3.44 22.18 -20.19
CA ASP A 438 4.63 21.44 -19.77
C ASP A 438 4.42 19.92 -19.91
N ASP A 439 5.09 19.32 -20.88
CA ASP A 439 5.12 17.85 -21.07
C ASP A 439 6.19 17.16 -20.22
N TYR A 440 7.12 17.94 -19.65
CA TYR A 440 8.29 17.45 -18.93
C TYR A 440 8.43 18.12 -17.58
N LEU A 441 9.05 17.37 -16.66
CA LEU A 441 9.50 17.84 -15.37
C LEU A 441 11.02 17.91 -15.36
N TYR A 442 11.60 18.53 -14.33
CA TYR A 442 13.01 18.84 -14.24
C TYR A 442 13.55 18.53 -12.85
N ASP A 443 14.74 17.94 -12.78
CA ASP A 443 15.53 17.79 -11.56
C ASP A 443 17.03 17.88 -11.87
N LEU A 444 17.85 18.20 -10.87
CA LEU A 444 19.29 18.42 -11.04
C LEU A 444 20.11 17.32 -10.41
N ASN A 445 21.05 16.79 -11.19
CA ASN A 445 22.13 15.95 -10.69
C ASN A 445 23.40 16.79 -10.59
N LEU A 446 24.01 16.81 -9.41
CA LEU A 446 25.16 17.66 -9.13
C LEU A 446 26.44 16.82 -8.97
N LEU A 447 27.55 17.32 -9.49
CA LEU A 447 28.87 16.77 -9.22
C LEU A 447 29.23 17.04 -7.75
N VAL A 448 29.50 15.98 -7.01
CA VAL A 448 29.88 16.06 -5.59
C VAL A 448 31.34 15.74 -5.36
N THR A 449 31.97 16.55 -4.51
CA THR A 449 33.20 16.18 -3.82
C THR A 449 32.88 15.23 -2.67
N THR A 450 33.85 14.43 -2.23
CA THR A 450 33.69 13.43 -1.17
C THR A 450 32.96 13.99 0.06
N GLY A 451 31.83 13.39 0.44
CA GLY A 451 31.04 13.77 1.62
C GLY A 451 30.05 14.93 1.44
N ALA A 452 30.02 15.61 0.29
CA ALA A 452 29.05 16.68 0.03
C ALA A 452 27.66 16.12 -0.30
N ARG A 453 26.61 16.70 0.29
CA ARG A 453 25.22 16.40 -0.09
C ARG A 453 24.85 17.16 -1.37
N GLN A 454 23.94 16.59 -2.17
CA GLN A 454 23.50 17.17 -3.44
C GLN A 454 22.33 18.17 -3.28
N GLU A 455 22.02 18.57 -2.05
CA GLU A 455 20.91 19.45 -1.74
C GLU A 455 21.09 20.82 -2.42
N PHE A 456 20.05 21.32 -3.09
CA PHE A 456 20.06 22.59 -3.81
C PHE A 456 18.84 23.44 -3.47
N TRP A 457 18.89 24.71 -3.84
CA TRP A 457 17.84 25.68 -3.56
C TRP A 457 16.87 25.78 -4.74
N ALA A 458 15.63 25.34 -4.55
CA ALA A 458 14.55 25.42 -5.53
C ALA A 458 13.45 26.38 -5.06
N GLY A 459 12.98 27.24 -5.94
CA GLY A 459 12.13 28.35 -5.56
C GLY A 459 11.34 28.96 -6.71
N LYS A 460 10.58 29.99 -6.36
CA LYS A 460 9.94 30.89 -7.32
C LYS A 460 9.60 32.20 -6.61
N ASP A 461 9.57 33.30 -7.35
CA ASP A 461 9.14 34.61 -6.86
C ASP A 461 9.91 35.06 -5.60
N GLY A 462 11.22 34.79 -5.56
CA GLY A 462 12.12 35.24 -4.48
C GLY A 462 12.08 34.38 -3.21
N ARG A 463 11.37 33.25 -3.20
CA ARG A 463 11.37 32.28 -2.08
C ARG A 463 11.95 30.95 -2.53
N PHE A 464 13.03 30.52 -1.88
CA PHE A 464 13.73 29.29 -2.18
C PHE A 464 13.71 28.37 -0.97
N TYR A 465 13.53 27.08 -1.25
CA TYR A 465 13.51 26.00 -0.27
C TYR A 465 14.68 25.07 -0.55
N LEU A 466 15.32 24.55 0.49
CA LEU A 466 16.34 23.53 0.35
C LEU A 466 15.67 22.20 0.04
N VAL A 467 16.08 21.57 -1.04
CA VAL A 467 15.54 20.30 -1.54
C VAL A 467 16.66 19.33 -1.86
N SER A 468 16.36 18.03 -1.86
CA SER A 468 17.31 16.99 -2.26
C SER A 468 16.94 16.44 -3.64
N PRO A 469 17.92 16.11 -4.51
CA PRO A 469 17.60 15.38 -5.72
C PRO A 469 17.23 13.93 -5.41
N GLU A 470 16.60 13.29 -6.37
CA GLU A 470 16.18 11.89 -6.29
C GLU A 470 17.27 10.89 -6.68
N PHE A 471 18.47 11.13 -6.20
CA PHE A 471 19.52 10.13 -6.26
C PHE A 471 19.81 9.69 -4.84
N PRO A 472 20.07 8.39 -4.61
CA PRO A 472 20.59 7.98 -3.34
C PRO A 472 21.80 8.85 -3.06
N VAL A 473 21.93 9.31 -1.83
CA VAL A 473 23.16 9.97 -1.42
C VAL A 473 24.23 8.88 -1.49
N LEU A 474 24.93 8.76 -2.62
CA LEU A 474 25.77 7.59 -2.92
C LEU A 474 26.90 7.44 -1.90
N ALA A 475 27.30 8.54 -1.26
CA ALA A 475 28.21 8.56 -0.11
C ALA A 475 27.64 7.87 1.14
N GLN A 476 26.33 7.87 1.35
CA GLN A 476 25.63 7.17 2.44
C GLN A 476 25.26 5.73 2.05
N ALA A 477 25.07 5.46 0.76
CA ALA A 477 24.70 4.12 0.26
C ALA A 477 25.85 3.07 0.34
N GLY A 478 27.08 3.50 0.67
CA GLY A 478 28.22 2.63 0.89
C GLY A 478 28.51 1.70 -0.30
N ALA A 479 28.79 0.43 -0.02
CA ALA A 479 29.13 -0.52 -1.08
C ALA A 479 28.03 -0.71 -2.12
N ALA A 480 26.74 -0.59 -1.78
CA ALA A 480 25.65 -0.82 -2.73
C ALA A 480 25.64 0.17 -3.91
N ALA A 481 26.10 1.41 -3.69
CA ALA A 481 26.27 2.39 -4.76
C ALA A 481 27.23 1.91 -5.85
N VAL A 482 28.24 1.12 -5.50
CA VAL A 482 29.19 0.56 -6.47
C VAL A 482 28.50 -0.38 -7.45
N ALA A 483 27.56 -1.22 -7.01
CA ALA A 483 26.80 -2.11 -7.87
C ALA A 483 25.88 -1.33 -8.82
N VAL A 484 25.19 -0.31 -8.32
CA VAL A 484 24.34 0.58 -9.13
C VAL A 484 25.17 1.22 -10.23
N VAL A 485 26.30 1.85 -9.86
CA VAL A 485 27.19 2.53 -10.83
C VAL A 485 27.79 1.53 -11.83
N ALA A 486 28.22 0.34 -11.40
CA ALA A 486 28.76 -0.68 -12.30
C ALA A 486 27.72 -1.18 -13.33
N ALA A 487 26.48 -1.42 -12.88
CA ALA A 487 25.40 -1.82 -13.78
C ALA A 487 25.10 -0.72 -14.82
N LEU A 488 25.03 0.54 -14.37
CA LEU A 488 24.76 1.69 -15.24
C LEU A 488 25.87 1.94 -16.26
N GLU A 489 27.14 1.96 -15.82
CA GLU A 489 28.30 2.12 -16.70
C GLU A 489 28.30 1.05 -17.81
N GLY A 490 28.02 -0.20 -17.46
CA GLY A 490 27.99 -1.30 -18.41
C GLY A 490 26.81 -1.27 -19.37
N LEU A 491 25.63 -0.85 -18.90
CA LEU A 491 24.47 -0.64 -19.77
C LEU A 491 24.69 0.52 -20.74
N ILE A 492 25.36 1.59 -20.30
CA ILE A 492 25.76 2.71 -21.17
C ILE A 492 26.80 2.26 -22.20
N ALA A 493 27.81 1.50 -21.78
CA ALA A 493 28.81 0.95 -22.68
C ALA A 493 28.21 -0.01 -23.73
N ALA A 494 27.10 -0.67 -23.41
CA ALA A 494 26.33 -1.51 -24.33
C ALA A 494 25.40 -0.71 -25.28
N GLY A 495 25.51 0.63 -25.30
CA GLY A 495 24.68 1.50 -26.14
C GLY A 495 23.30 1.82 -25.55
N GLY A 496 23.02 1.41 -24.31
CA GLY A 496 21.88 1.89 -23.54
C GLY A 496 22.16 3.28 -22.93
N PRO A 497 21.19 3.87 -22.24
CA PRO A 497 20.22 4.82 -22.80
C PRO A 497 20.78 6.10 -23.48
N THR A 498 22.09 6.34 -23.55
CA THR A 498 22.67 7.54 -24.19
C THR A 498 23.00 7.35 -25.66
N LEU A 499 22.49 8.26 -26.50
CA LEU A 499 22.88 8.53 -27.90
C LEU A 499 22.92 7.30 -28.84
N SER A 500 21.82 7.14 -29.60
CA SER A 500 21.55 6.22 -30.73
C SER A 500 21.03 4.79 -30.47
N GLY A 501 20.90 4.29 -29.23
CA GLY A 501 20.72 2.83 -29.03
C GLY A 501 19.33 2.26 -28.67
N TRP A 502 18.52 2.87 -27.80
CA TRP A 502 17.24 2.24 -27.36
C TRP A 502 16.00 2.87 -28.00
N PRO A 503 15.23 2.12 -28.82
CA PRO A 503 13.97 2.59 -29.39
C PRO A 503 12.94 3.01 -28.33
N VAL A 504 11.94 3.80 -28.73
CA VAL A 504 10.75 4.13 -27.90
C VAL A 504 10.15 2.86 -27.25
N THR A 505 10.11 1.77 -28.01
CA THR A 505 9.57 0.49 -27.52
C THR A 505 10.35 -0.06 -26.34
N THR A 506 11.67 -0.03 -26.35
CA THR A 506 12.49 -0.51 -25.21
C THR A 506 12.25 0.33 -23.96
N ARG A 507 11.99 1.63 -24.12
CA ARG A 507 11.66 2.53 -23.00
C ARG A 507 10.31 2.18 -22.39
N GLU A 508 9.31 1.94 -23.24
CA GLU A 508 8.00 1.47 -22.80
C GLU A 508 8.09 0.10 -22.11
N LEU A 509 8.95 -0.79 -22.61
CA LEU A 509 9.19 -2.09 -21.98
C LEU A 509 9.82 -1.94 -20.58
N VAL A 510 10.77 -1.03 -20.38
CA VAL A 510 11.34 -0.78 -19.03
C VAL A 510 10.30 -0.15 -18.12
N HIS A 511 9.52 0.81 -18.62
CA HIS A 511 8.45 1.44 -17.83
C HIS A 511 7.39 0.42 -17.39
N ARG A 512 6.97 -0.47 -18.31
CA ARG A 512 5.93 -1.47 -18.05
C ARG A 512 6.44 -2.71 -17.29
N PHE A 513 7.65 -3.16 -17.59
CA PHE A 513 8.20 -4.45 -17.17
C PHE A 513 9.50 -4.34 -16.37
N GLY A 514 9.91 -3.15 -15.95
CA GLY A 514 11.15 -2.92 -15.19
C GLY A 514 11.28 -3.83 -13.96
N ALA A 515 10.16 -4.06 -13.27
CA ALA A 515 10.07 -5.01 -12.16
C ALA A 515 10.62 -6.40 -12.51
N ALA A 516 10.24 -6.93 -13.68
CA ALA A 516 10.67 -8.25 -14.15
C ALA A 516 12.08 -8.23 -14.74
N ILE A 517 12.42 -7.19 -15.52
CA ILE A 517 13.72 -7.04 -16.18
C ILE A 517 14.85 -6.97 -15.13
N PHE A 518 14.68 -6.10 -14.13
CA PHE A 518 15.72 -5.90 -13.12
C PHE A 518 15.75 -7.01 -12.06
N ASP A 519 14.61 -7.65 -11.77
CA ASP A 519 14.57 -8.85 -10.94
C ASP A 519 15.33 -10.01 -11.58
N ALA A 520 15.11 -10.26 -12.88
CA ALA A 520 15.86 -11.28 -13.62
C ALA A 520 17.37 -10.98 -13.64
N GLY A 521 17.73 -9.69 -13.80
CA GLY A 521 19.11 -9.20 -13.67
C GLY A 521 19.76 -9.57 -12.34
N LEU A 522 19.11 -9.17 -11.24
CA LEU A 522 19.63 -9.40 -9.89
C LEU A 522 19.69 -10.90 -9.56
N ASP A 523 18.64 -11.65 -9.84
CA ASP A 523 18.55 -13.09 -9.55
C ASP A 523 19.61 -13.90 -10.31
N ALA A 524 19.86 -13.58 -11.58
CA ALA A 524 20.94 -14.20 -12.35
C ALA A 524 22.33 -13.84 -11.78
N ALA A 525 22.54 -12.56 -11.45
CA ALA A 525 23.82 -12.09 -10.91
C ALA A 525 24.15 -12.76 -9.56
N LEU A 526 23.16 -12.88 -8.66
CA LEU A 526 23.32 -13.55 -7.36
C LEU A 526 23.74 -15.02 -7.49
N ARG A 527 23.31 -15.72 -8.55
CA ARG A 527 23.73 -17.11 -8.82
C ARG A 527 25.18 -17.25 -9.30
N THR A 528 25.70 -16.24 -9.98
CA THR A 528 26.98 -16.34 -10.69
C THR A 528 28.15 -15.68 -9.96
N VAL A 529 27.88 -14.69 -9.12
CA VAL A 529 28.94 -13.92 -8.47
C VAL A 529 29.43 -14.65 -7.23
N PRO A 530 30.72 -15.03 -7.16
CA PRO A 530 31.26 -15.71 -5.99
C PRO A 530 31.33 -14.77 -4.79
N SER A 531 31.02 -15.30 -3.60
CA SER A 531 31.06 -14.56 -2.34
C SER A 531 32.49 -14.12 -1.95
N PHE A 532 33.55 -14.79 -2.41
CA PHE A 532 34.94 -14.44 -2.10
C PHE A 532 35.86 -14.65 -3.32
N GLY A 533 36.81 -13.74 -3.55
CA GLY A 533 37.87 -13.91 -4.56
C GLY A 533 38.29 -12.63 -5.29
N SER A 534 39.59 -12.31 -5.20
CA SER A 534 40.38 -11.33 -5.96
C SER A 534 39.79 -9.92 -6.15
N PRO A 535 39.98 -9.02 -5.17
CA PRO A 535 39.52 -7.63 -5.27
C PRO A 535 40.27 -6.92 -6.38
N THR A 536 39.60 -6.69 -7.51
CA THR A 536 40.10 -5.70 -8.46
C THR A 536 39.89 -4.34 -7.81
N PRO A 537 40.93 -3.50 -7.69
CA PRO A 537 40.78 -2.18 -7.09
C PRO A 537 39.65 -1.42 -7.78
N VAL A 538 38.62 -1.06 -7.01
CA VAL A 538 37.53 -0.23 -7.51
C VAL A 538 38.04 1.21 -7.49
N ARG A 539 37.93 1.92 -8.62
CA ARG A 539 38.19 3.37 -8.62
C ARG A 539 37.28 4.05 -7.59
N PRO A 540 37.71 5.18 -6.99
CA PRO A 540 36.86 5.90 -6.05
C PRO A 540 35.46 6.14 -6.63
N LEU A 541 34.43 5.82 -5.85
CA LEU A 541 33.04 5.86 -6.29
C LEU A 541 32.66 7.24 -6.86
N PHE A 542 33.17 8.32 -6.27
CA PHE A 542 32.89 9.69 -6.75
C PHE A 542 33.44 9.95 -8.17
N GLU A 543 34.60 9.41 -8.53
CA GLU A 543 35.16 9.56 -9.88
C GLU A 543 34.33 8.81 -10.92
N ARG A 544 33.81 7.64 -10.55
CA ARG A 544 32.92 6.84 -11.40
C ARG A 544 31.58 7.53 -11.61
N ILE A 545 31.01 8.10 -10.55
CA ILE A 545 29.78 8.90 -10.62
C ILE A 545 29.98 10.14 -11.50
N ASP A 546 31.09 10.87 -11.32
CA ASP A 546 31.42 12.04 -12.15
C ASP A 546 31.52 11.64 -13.62
N LYS A 547 32.29 10.58 -13.93
CA LYS A 547 32.39 10.04 -15.29
C LYS A 547 31.02 9.64 -15.85
N LEU A 548 30.24 8.89 -15.08
CA LEU A 548 28.90 8.43 -15.46
C LEU A 548 28.02 9.62 -15.87
N TYR A 549 27.90 10.63 -15.00
CA TYR A 549 27.06 11.78 -15.33
C TYR A 549 27.58 12.61 -16.50
N ARG A 550 28.91 12.75 -16.65
CA ARG A 550 29.49 13.40 -17.84
C ARG A 550 29.17 12.65 -19.12
N ASP A 551 29.23 11.33 -19.11
CA ASP A 551 28.84 10.49 -20.25
C ASP A 551 27.35 10.68 -20.60
N LEU A 552 26.50 10.97 -19.60
CA LEU A 552 25.08 11.31 -19.77
C LEU A 552 24.83 12.76 -20.22
N GLY A 553 25.80 13.68 -20.08
CA GLY A 553 25.59 15.13 -20.20
C GLY A 553 25.34 15.68 -21.62
N SER A 554 25.47 14.86 -22.67
CA SER A 554 25.35 15.28 -24.08
C SER A 554 24.04 14.88 -24.77
N VAL A 555 23.01 14.52 -24.01
CA VAL A 555 21.72 14.04 -24.54
C VAL A 555 20.68 15.13 -24.76
N ASP A 556 19.80 14.93 -25.74
CA ASP A 556 18.62 15.77 -25.95
C ASP A 556 17.53 15.53 -24.88
N VAL A 557 16.42 16.27 -24.95
CA VAL A 557 15.29 16.14 -24.01
C VAL A 557 14.74 14.70 -23.99
N VAL A 558 14.67 14.05 -25.16
CA VAL A 558 14.09 12.72 -25.31
C VAL A 558 15.00 11.66 -24.69
N GLY A 559 16.31 11.79 -24.86
CA GLY A 559 17.32 10.96 -24.21
C GLY A 559 17.35 11.19 -22.69
N ALA A 560 17.31 12.44 -22.23
CA ALA A 560 17.24 12.77 -20.81
C ALA A 560 16.00 12.17 -20.14
N SER A 561 14.85 12.20 -20.82
CA SER A 561 13.61 11.56 -20.35
C SER A 561 13.73 10.03 -20.29
N ALA A 562 14.41 9.42 -21.26
CA ALA A 562 14.63 7.98 -21.29
C ALA A 562 15.53 7.50 -20.15
N ILE A 563 16.60 8.23 -19.90
CA ILE A 563 17.53 8.00 -18.80
C ILE A 563 16.77 8.11 -17.48
N ALA A 564 16.03 9.19 -17.27
CA ALA A 564 15.24 9.38 -16.05
C ALA A 564 14.25 8.23 -15.83
N ALA A 565 13.46 7.83 -16.83
CA ALA A 565 12.53 6.71 -16.70
C ALA A 565 13.23 5.37 -16.38
N PHE A 566 14.43 5.15 -16.92
CA PHE A 566 15.25 3.99 -16.59
C PHE A 566 15.68 4.03 -15.12
N PHE A 567 16.21 5.16 -14.66
CA PHE A 567 16.59 5.35 -13.26
C PHE A 567 15.38 5.16 -12.35
N ASP A 568 14.22 5.77 -12.64
CA ASP A 568 12.98 5.58 -11.87
C ASP A 568 12.65 4.08 -11.73
N GLY A 569 12.66 3.33 -12.84
CA GLY A 569 12.36 1.90 -12.85
C GLY A 569 13.41 1.05 -12.12
N PHE A 570 14.70 1.33 -12.34
CA PHE A 570 15.81 0.59 -11.73
C PHE A 570 15.86 0.84 -10.22
N MET A 571 15.82 2.11 -9.82
CA MET A 571 15.94 2.52 -8.42
C MET A 571 14.76 2.02 -7.58
N SER A 572 13.53 2.22 -8.07
CA SER A 572 12.31 1.79 -7.39
C SER A 572 12.16 0.27 -7.28
N THR A 573 12.81 -0.51 -8.16
CA THR A 573 12.63 -1.96 -8.19
C THR A 573 13.68 -2.71 -7.38
N ILE A 574 14.95 -2.34 -7.49
CA ILE A 574 16.04 -3.20 -7.01
C ILE A 574 16.93 -2.62 -5.92
N VAL A 575 17.01 -1.30 -5.73
CA VAL A 575 18.03 -0.69 -4.85
C VAL A 575 17.92 -1.18 -3.42
N THR A 576 16.69 -1.28 -2.92
CA THR A 576 16.40 -1.90 -1.62
C THR A 576 17.01 -3.29 -1.50
N TRP A 577 16.74 -4.17 -2.47
CA TRP A 577 17.20 -5.55 -2.46
C TRP A 577 18.70 -5.69 -2.71
N LEU A 578 19.26 -4.81 -3.53
CA LEU A 578 20.68 -4.75 -3.82
C LEU A 578 21.46 -4.36 -2.55
N THR A 579 20.96 -3.38 -1.81
CA THR A 579 21.56 -2.90 -0.55
C THR A 579 21.63 -4.03 0.49
N ALA A 580 20.56 -4.81 0.63
CA ALA A 580 20.51 -5.98 1.49
C ALA A 580 21.41 -7.12 1.00
N SER A 581 21.41 -7.38 -0.31
CA SER A 581 22.22 -8.45 -0.92
C SER A 581 23.72 -8.20 -0.75
N VAL A 582 24.17 -6.95 -0.89
CA VAL A 582 25.58 -6.58 -0.66
C VAL A 582 25.97 -6.68 0.82
N ALA A 583 25.11 -6.28 1.75
CA ALA A 583 25.38 -6.43 3.18
C ALA A 583 25.56 -7.90 3.61
N LEU A 584 24.94 -8.80 2.85
CA LEU A 584 24.91 -10.24 3.08
C LEU A 584 25.55 -11.05 1.94
N GLY A 585 26.51 -10.47 1.20
CA GLY A 585 27.13 -11.11 0.03
C GLY A 585 27.97 -12.35 0.35
N TRP A 586 28.22 -12.61 1.64
CA TRP A 586 28.82 -13.84 2.16
C TRP A 586 27.87 -15.05 2.11
N ARG A 587 26.57 -14.83 1.90
CA ARG A 587 25.59 -15.91 1.67
C ARG A 587 25.87 -16.58 0.32
N LYS A 588 25.70 -17.90 0.26
CA LYS A 588 25.99 -18.67 -0.95
C LYS A 588 24.73 -18.74 -1.82
N PRO A 589 24.84 -18.59 -3.15
CA PRO A 589 23.78 -19.02 -4.03
C PRO A 589 23.62 -20.54 -3.90
N ALA A 590 22.42 -20.97 -3.57
CA ALA A 590 22.07 -22.38 -3.46
C ALA A 590 20.74 -22.63 -4.14
N GLU A 591 20.67 -23.70 -4.94
CA GLU A 591 19.40 -24.21 -5.44
C GLU A 591 18.52 -24.62 -4.23
N PRO A 592 17.22 -24.29 -4.24
CA PRO A 592 16.33 -24.61 -3.12
C PRO A 592 16.34 -26.10 -2.84
N SER A 593 16.88 -26.47 -1.69
CA SER A 593 17.04 -27.86 -1.30
C SER A 593 17.16 -27.96 0.21
N GLY A 594 16.64 -29.05 0.79
CA GLY A 594 16.77 -29.32 2.21
C GLY A 594 15.53 -29.03 3.05
N GLU A 595 15.78 -28.90 4.35
CA GLU A 595 14.79 -29.02 5.43
C GLU A 595 14.73 -27.76 6.29
N ILE A 596 15.59 -26.77 6.03
CA ILE A 596 15.65 -25.53 6.81
C ILE A 596 15.14 -24.38 5.95
N VAL A 597 14.08 -23.73 6.41
CA VAL A 597 13.65 -22.44 5.87
C VAL A 597 14.44 -21.36 6.60
N VAL A 598 15.30 -20.68 5.85
CA VAL A 598 16.04 -19.53 6.36
C VAL A 598 15.26 -18.27 6.03
N VAL A 599 14.87 -17.54 7.07
CA VAL A 599 14.29 -16.20 6.96
C VAL A 599 15.40 -15.20 7.26
N THR A 600 15.83 -14.41 6.28
CA THR A 600 16.81 -13.34 6.53
C THR A 600 16.09 -12.03 6.71
N ILE A 601 16.18 -11.45 7.92
CA ILE A 601 15.64 -10.13 8.18
C ILE A 601 16.70 -9.11 7.81
N PHE A 602 16.40 -8.26 6.83
CA PHE A 602 17.33 -7.22 6.40
C PHE A 602 17.21 -6.02 7.32
N ASP A 603 16.02 -5.42 7.33
CA ASP A 603 15.78 -4.18 8.04
C ASP A 603 14.28 -3.93 8.28
N MET A 604 14.03 -2.89 9.08
CA MET A 604 12.73 -2.35 9.39
C MET A 604 12.76 -0.83 9.16
N ALA A 605 11.88 -0.33 8.30
CA ALA A 605 11.65 1.09 8.06
C ALA A 605 10.36 1.53 8.75
N LEU A 606 10.40 2.63 9.49
CA LEU A 606 9.31 3.12 10.32
C LEU A 606 8.87 4.53 9.90
N ALA A 607 7.57 4.75 9.96
CA ALA A 607 6.98 6.07 9.72
C ALA A 607 7.18 6.99 10.94
N PRO A 608 7.14 8.32 10.75
CA PRO A 608 7.13 9.26 11.85
C PRO A 608 5.98 9.03 12.83
N GLY A 609 6.23 9.29 14.12
CA GLY A 609 5.25 9.06 15.19
C GLY A 609 5.30 7.66 15.80
N THR A 610 6.13 6.75 15.28
CA THR A 610 6.36 5.43 15.87
C THR A 610 6.84 5.51 17.33
N PRO A 611 6.39 4.59 18.22
CA PRO A 611 6.84 4.56 19.61
C PRO A 611 8.32 4.16 19.74
N VAL A 612 8.91 3.53 18.71
CA VAL A 612 10.30 3.06 18.72
C VAL A 612 11.27 4.24 18.82
N GLN A 613 12.24 4.12 19.74
CA GLN A 613 13.31 5.10 19.93
C GLN A 613 14.63 4.54 19.41
N THR A 614 15.56 5.42 19.01
CA THR A 614 16.89 5.02 18.53
C THR A 614 17.69 4.23 19.57
N ALA A 615 17.50 4.54 20.86
CA ALA A 615 18.19 3.87 21.96
C ALA A 615 17.58 2.51 22.36
N SER A 616 16.39 2.16 21.84
CA SER A 616 15.70 0.93 22.23
C SER A 616 16.47 -0.31 21.78
N GLN A 617 16.54 -1.30 22.66
CA GLN A 617 16.96 -2.66 22.26
C GLN A 617 15.79 -3.34 21.57
N ILE A 618 15.93 -3.59 20.27
CA ILE A 618 14.88 -4.20 19.46
C ILE A 618 15.18 -5.68 19.25
N ARG A 619 14.21 -6.52 19.59
CA ARG A 619 14.16 -7.94 19.24
C ARG A 619 13.03 -8.16 18.26
N MET A 620 13.35 -8.72 17.10
CA MET A 620 12.38 -9.18 16.11
C MET A 620 12.08 -10.64 16.38
N GLU A 621 10.87 -10.95 16.84
CA GLU A 621 10.38 -12.32 16.94
C GLU A 621 9.70 -12.72 15.63
N VAL A 622 10.09 -13.86 15.11
CA VAL A 622 9.53 -14.43 13.88
C VAL A 622 8.95 -15.80 14.19
N ARG A 623 7.69 -15.97 13.82
CA ARG A 623 6.94 -17.20 14.07
C ARG A 623 6.18 -17.60 12.81
N ALA A 624 6.28 -18.87 12.46
CA ALA A 624 5.40 -19.44 11.44
C ALA A 624 3.99 -19.64 12.01
N GLN A 625 2.97 -19.30 11.22
CA GLN A 625 1.58 -19.40 11.62
C GLN A 625 1.23 -20.84 12.05
N GLY A 626 0.58 -20.97 13.21
CA GLY A 626 0.23 -22.26 13.81
C GLY A 626 1.32 -22.89 14.70
N GLN A 627 2.51 -22.29 14.80
CA GLN A 627 3.56 -22.69 15.75
C GLN A 627 3.43 -21.92 17.08
N SER A 628 3.76 -22.56 18.19
CA SER A 628 3.89 -21.91 19.50
C SER A 628 5.27 -21.29 19.73
N GLU A 629 6.30 -21.88 19.13
CA GLU A 629 7.69 -21.42 19.25
C GLU A 629 7.97 -20.26 18.27
N SER A 630 8.65 -19.22 18.75
CA SER A 630 9.20 -18.15 17.93
C SER A 630 10.72 -18.23 17.93
N ALA A 631 11.34 -17.97 16.78
CA ALA A 631 12.74 -17.64 16.72
C ALA A 631 12.89 -16.11 16.82
N SER A 632 14.08 -15.62 17.12
CA SER A 632 14.29 -14.17 17.21
C SER A 632 15.63 -13.74 16.62
N ALA A 633 15.62 -12.54 16.05
CA ALA A 633 16.81 -11.80 15.65
C ALA A 633 16.92 -10.54 16.52
N MET A 634 18.13 -10.24 17.00
CA MET A 634 18.38 -9.01 17.72
C MET A 634 18.80 -7.93 16.73
N MET A 635 18.45 -6.68 16.97
CA MET A 635 18.99 -5.57 16.19
C MET A 635 20.53 -5.57 16.26
N TRP A 636 21.19 -5.42 15.10
CA TRP A 636 22.65 -5.45 14.99
C TRP A 636 23.15 -4.12 14.41
N ASN A 637 23.98 -3.39 15.17
CA ASN A 637 24.81 -2.30 14.64
C ASN A 637 26.06 -2.89 13.93
N ARG A 638 25.95 -3.33 12.68
CA ARG A 638 27.15 -3.78 11.96
C ARG A 638 28.00 -2.56 11.58
N SER A 639 29.31 -2.68 11.75
CA SER A 639 30.32 -1.64 11.49
C SER A 639 30.14 -1.01 10.10
N GLY A 640 29.51 0.16 10.03
CA GLY A 640 29.33 0.94 8.80
C GLY A 640 27.94 1.57 8.63
N ARG A 641 26.88 1.03 9.24
CA ARG A 641 25.53 1.63 9.21
C ARG A 641 25.01 1.89 10.62
N ALA A 642 24.55 3.11 10.86
CA ALA A 642 23.94 3.48 12.13
C ALA A 642 22.44 3.24 12.07
N ASN A 643 21.90 2.55 13.07
CA ASN A 643 20.46 2.52 13.27
C ASN A 643 19.97 3.92 13.66
N THR A 644 18.85 4.32 13.09
CA THR A 644 18.19 5.59 13.40
C THR A 644 16.86 5.30 14.10
N ARG A 645 16.07 6.33 14.36
CA ARG A 645 14.70 6.13 14.86
C ARG A 645 13.75 5.60 13.78
N PHE A 646 14.06 5.86 12.52
CA PHE A 646 13.19 5.56 11.39
C PHE A 646 13.66 4.31 10.64
N HIS A 647 14.89 3.88 10.87
CA HIS A 647 15.48 2.77 10.14
C HIS A 647 16.35 1.90 11.04
N HIS A 648 16.03 0.60 11.08
CA HIS A 648 16.71 -0.39 11.92
C HIS A 648 17.16 -1.58 11.07
N TYR A 649 18.47 -1.82 11.02
CA TYR A 649 19.10 -2.95 10.36
C TYR A 649 19.23 -4.16 11.30
N PHE A 650 18.98 -5.34 10.74
CA PHE A 650 19.13 -6.62 11.42
C PHE A 650 20.23 -7.45 10.75
N ASP A 651 20.17 -7.60 9.42
CA ASP A 651 21.09 -8.42 8.62
C ASP A 651 21.35 -9.80 9.25
N GLN A 652 20.29 -10.44 9.78
CA GLN A 652 20.37 -11.69 10.53
C GLN A 652 19.50 -12.79 9.95
N LEU A 653 19.98 -14.04 10.11
CA LEU A 653 19.33 -15.24 9.60
C LEU A 653 18.59 -15.93 10.74
N ILE A 654 17.35 -16.30 10.48
CA ILE A 654 16.51 -17.10 11.35
C ILE A 654 16.27 -18.45 10.67
N HIS A 655 16.55 -19.54 11.38
CA HIS A 655 16.36 -20.89 10.86
C HIS A 655 15.06 -21.49 11.41
N LEU A 656 14.16 -21.86 10.51
CA LEU A 656 12.91 -22.55 10.82
C LEU A 656 12.96 -23.97 10.23
N ASP A 657 12.52 -24.95 11.01
CA ASP A 657 12.42 -26.34 10.55
C ASP A 657 11.22 -26.49 9.63
N ARG A 658 11.47 -26.86 8.36
CA ARG A 658 10.41 -27.03 7.35
C ARG A 658 9.39 -28.08 7.76
N ALA A 659 9.80 -29.16 8.43
CA ALA A 659 8.89 -30.22 8.85
C ALA A 659 7.86 -29.73 9.87
N LYS A 660 8.17 -28.64 10.59
CA LYS A 660 7.28 -28.01 11.55
C LYS A 660 6.35 -26.97 10.91
N LEU A 661 6.62 -26.53 9.68
CA LEU A 661 5.79 -25.56 8.98
C LEU A 661 4.52 -26.26 8.46
N GLY A 662 3.35 -25.77 8.86
CA GLY A 662 2.08 -26.25 8.33
C GLY A 662 1.98 -26.05 6.80
N ALA A 663 1.09 -26.80 6.15
CA ALA A 663 0.85 -26.70 4.69
C ALA A 663 0.38 -25.29 4.25
N THR A 664 -0.16 -24.51 5.19
CA THR A 664 -0.60 -23.12 5.03
C THR A 664 0.13 -22.24 6.05
N GLY A 665 1.40 -21.94 5.82
CA GLY A 665 2.19 -21.11 6.75
C GLY A 665 2.26 -19.66 6.29
N GLY A 666 1.74 -18.71 7.06
CA GLY A 666 2.25 -17.34 7.06
C GLY A 666 3.47 -17.21 7.98
N LEU A 667 4.21 -16.12 7.86
CA LEU A 667 5.13 -15.61 8.87
C LEU A 667 4.44 -14.48 9.64
N THR A 668 4.60 -14.49 10.94
CA THR A 668 4.24 -13.39 11.83
C THR A 668 5.51 -12.79 12.41
N PHE A 669 5.51 -11.47 12.51
CA PHE A 669 6.61 -10.65 12.99
C PHE A 669 6.12 -9.89 14.20
N ALA A 670 6.89 -9.91 15.30
CA ALA A 670 6.58 -9.17 16.51
C ALA A 670 7.82 -8.39 16.95
N VAL A 671 7.68 -7.07 17.08
CA VAL A 671 8.76 -6.17 17.46
C VAL A 671 8.68 -5.95 18.96
N VAL A 672 9.61 -6.53 19.70
CA VAL A 672 9.71 -6.38 21.15
C VAL A 672 10.79 -5.37 21.48
N MET A 673 10.46 -4.37 22.29
CA MET A 673 11.38 -3.30 22.71
C MET A 673 11.76 -3.49 24.17
N ASP A 674 13.05 -3.31 24.48
CA ASP A 674 13.57 -3.15 25.85
C ASP A 674 13.13 -4.28 26.81
N GLY A 675 12.95 -5.49 26.29
CA GLY A 675 12.54 -6.67 27.06
C GLY A 675 11.06 -6.71 27.46
N ALA A 676 10.20 -5.88 26.86
CA ALA A 676 8.77 -5.88 27.13
C ALA A 676 8.10 -7.24 26.84
N SER A 677 7.03 -7.56 27.58
CA SER A 677 6.28 -8.80 27.43
C SER A 677 5.26 -8.77 26.28
N VAL A 678 4.91 -7.58 25.80
CA VAL A 678 3.94 -7.37 24.72
C VAL A 678 4.69 -6.72 23.55
N PRO A 679 4.48 -7.19 22.31
CA PRO A 679 5.10 -6.56 21.16
C PRO A 679 4.57 -5.14 20.97
N ALA A 680 5.48 -4.22 20.66
CA ALA A 680 5.15 -2.85 20.36
C ALA A 680 4.50 -2.74 18.97
N LEU A 681 5.03 -3.51 18.02
CA LEU A 681 4.55 -3.58 16.65
C LEU A 681 4.37 -5.04 16.24
N SER A 682 3.42 -5.31 15.34
CA SER A 682 3.20 -6.64 14.77
C SER A 682 2.99 -6.56 13.26
N GLY A 683 3.28 -7.65 12.55
CA GLY A 683 3.05 -7.77 11.13
C GLY A 683 2.92 -9.22 10.70
N ALA A 684 2.37 -9.44 9.52
CA ALA A 684 2.27 -10.76 8.92
C ALA A 684 2.55 -10.70 7.42
N ALA A 685 3.12 -11.77 6.89
CA ALA A 685 3.25 -11.98 5.46
C ALA A 685 3.16 -13.47 5.16
N PRO A 686 2.54 -13.89 4.05
CA PRO A 686 2.55 -15.30 3.67
C PRO A 686 3.97 -15.83 3.47
N LEU A 687 4.22 -17.10 3.84
CA LEU A 687 5.52 -17.71 3.65
C LEU A 687 5.65 -18.19 2.20
N VAL A 688 6.31 -17.41 1.36
CA VAL A 688 6.69 -17.86 0.02
C VAL A 688 8.01 -18.60 0.10
N ILE A 689 8.01 -19.89 -0.25
CA ILE A 689 9.22 -20.70 -0.48
C ILE A 689 9.22 -21.06 -1.97
N GLY A 690 10.02 -20.35 -2.74
CA GLY A 690 10.09 -20.53 -4.19
C GLY A 690 11.15 -21.53 -4.65
N ASP A 691 11.22 -21.67 -5.97
CA ASP A 691 12.26 -22.36 -6.74
C ASP A 691 13.56 -21.53 -6.88
N ARG A 692 13.74 -20.47 -6.08
CA ARG A 692 14.88 -19.56 -6.18
C ARG A 692 15.80 -19.58 -4.96
N ALA A 693 17.06 -19.25 -5.21
CA ALA A 693 18.05 -19.00 -4.18
C ALA A 693 17.67 -17.84 -3.25
N HIS A 694 16.87 -16.85 -3.69
CA HIS A 694 16.39 -15.73 -2.87
C HIS A 694 14.92 -15.39 -3.19
N CYS A 695 14.07 -15.33 -2.16
CA CYS A 695 12.66 -14.90 -2.28
C CYS A 695 12.43 -13.61 -1.48
N PHE A 696 12.73 -12.47 -2.09
CA PHE A 696 12.57 -11.13 -1.50
C PHE A 696 11.09 -10.79 -1.22
N GLN A 697 10.80 -10.40 0.02
CA GLN A 697 9.47 -10.17 0.56
C GLN A 697 9.45 -9.00 1.55
N SER A 698 8.26 -8.51 1.86
CA SER A 698 8.06 -7.45 2.85
C SER A 698 6.75 -7.67 3.60
N ALA A 699 6.67 -7.23 4.86
CA ALA A 699 5.43 -7.22 5.63
C ALA A 699 5.14 -5.81 6.17
N GLN A 700 3.88 -5.40 6.14
CA GLN A 700 3.43 -4.18 6.81
C GLN A 700 3.49 -4.38 8.32
N LEU A 701 3.95 -3.36 9.04
CA LEU A 701 3.96 -3.32 10.50
C LEU A 701 2.85 -2.41 10.99
N PHE A 702 2.17 -2.86 12.03
CA PHE A 702 1.06 -2.20 12.70
C PHE A 702 1.38 -1.99 14.18
N ASP A 703 0.90 -0.89 14.75
CA ASP A 703 0.93 -0.66 16.19
C ASP A 703 -0.25 -1.36 16.90
N ALA A 704 -0.32 -1.20 18.23
CA ALA A 704 -1.39 -1.78 19.04
C ALA A 704 -2.80 -1.21 18.73
N ALA A 705 -2.88 -0.04 18.08
CA ALA A 705 -4.14 0.54 17.63
C ALA A 705 -4.53 0.06 16.21
N GLY A 706 -3.70 -0.77 15.58
CA GLY A 706 -3.90 -1.24 14.21
C GLY A 706 -3.47 -0.23 13.15
N ALA A 707 -2.78 0.85 13.51
CA ALA A 707 -2.27 1.82 12.55
C ALA A 707 -1.01 1.28 11.87
N ALA A 708 -0.95 1.39 10.54
CA ALA A 708 0.23 1.07 9.75
C ALA A 708 1.37 2.05 10.08
N VAL A 709 2.48 1.55 10.65
CA VAL A 709 3.59 2.39 11.15
C VAL A 709 4.95 2.03 10.57
N GLY A 710 5.05 1.06 9.67
CA GLY A 710 6.33 0.71 9.07
C GLY A 710 6.28 -0.53 8.19
N THR A 711 7.44 -0.96 7.72
CA THR A 711 7.58 -2.15 6.89
C THR A 711 8.83 -2.89 7.30
N ILE A 712 8.73 -4.22 7.40
CA ILE A 712 9.88 -5.11 7.51
C ILE A 712 10.21 -5.68 6.13
N ARG A 713 11.50 -5.77 5.82
CA ARG A 713 12.03 -6.35 4.58
C ARG A 713 12.84 -7.59 4.90
N PHE A 714 12.56 -8.67 4.17
CA PHE A 714 13.18 -9.96 4.41
C PHE A 714 13.31 -10.78 3.12
N ASP A 715 14.11 -11.84 3.15
CA ASP A 715 14.01 -12.92 2.18
C ASP A 715 13.81 -14.27 2.85
N THR A 716 13.33 -15.22 2.07
CA THR A 716 13.20 -16.61 2.48
C THR A 716 13.98 -17.50 1.53
N ARG A 717 14.62 -18.53 2.07
CA ARG A 717 15.41 -19.51 1.32
C ARG A 717 15.20 -20.89 1.91
N LEU A 718 15.32 -21.91 1.07
CA LEU A 718 15.28 -23.30 1.51
C LEU A 718 16.67 -23.91 1.36
N LEU A 719 17.30 -24.23 2.49
CA LEU A 719 18.68 -24.72 2.55
C LEU A 719 18.79 -26.06 3.28
N THR A 720 19.86 -26.78 2.97
CA THR A 720 20.31 -27.90 3.80
C THR A 720 20.91 -27.35 5.10
N ARG A 721 20.87 -28.15 6.18
CA ARG A 721 21.47 -27.76 7.47
C ARG A 721 22.95 -27.40 7.33
N ARG A 722 23.70 -28.20 6.55
CA ARG A 722 25.12 -27.94 6.28
C ARG A 722 25.34 -26.60 5.56
N THR A 723 24.53 -26.29 4.55
CA THR A 723 24.64 -25.01 3.83
C THR A 723 24.38 -23.82 4.76
N ALA A 724 23.38 -23.93 5.63
CA ALA A 724 23.06 -22.89 6.62
C ALA A 724 24.18 -22.69 7.66
N GLU A 725 24.80 -23.78 8.13
CA GLU A 725 25.97 -23.73 9.04
C GLU A 725 27.20 -23.11 8.37
N ASP A 726 27.47 -23.50 7.11
CA ASP A 726 28.56 -22.93 6.32
C ASP A 726 28.40 -21.42 6.16
N GLU A 727 27.20 -20.94 5.82
CA GLU A 727 26.95 -19.49 5.67
C GLU A 727 27.24 -18.73 6.96
N LEU A 728 26.78 -19.23 8.11
CA LEU A 728 27.03 -18.60 9.40
C LEU A 728 28.54 -18.46 9.68
N ALA A 729 29.34 -19.47 9.32
CA ALA A 729 30.79 -19.41 9.48
C ALA A 729 31.45 -18.35 8.56
N HIS A 730 30.96 -18.17 7.33
CA HIS A 730 31.49 -17.16 6.40
C HIS A 730 31.11 -15.73 6.77
N SER A 731 30.02 -15.54 7.54
CA SER A 731 29.55 -14.20 7.93
C SER A 731 30.60 -13.37 8.67
N GLY A 732 31.44 -14.03 9.49
CA GLY A 732 32.52 -13.41 10.26
C GLY A 732 33.74 -13.00 9.43
N LEU A 733 33.82 -13.44 8.18
CA LEU A 733 34.91 -13.10 7.24
C LEU A 733 34.55 -11.93 6.32
N TRP A 734 33.33 -11.40 6.41
CA TRP A 734 32.84 -10.37 5.52
C TRP A 734 33.27 -8.97 5.98
N THR A 735 34.11 -8.33 5.15
CA THR A 735 34.70 -7.01 5.37
C THR A 735 34.08 -5.95 4.45
N GLU A 736 34.33 -4.67 4.74
CA GLU A 736 33.91 -3.56 3.86
C GLU A 736 34.55 -3.63 2.47
N GLU A 737 35.84 -3.98 2.40
CA GLU A 737 36.56 -4.18 1.14
C GLU A 737 35.97 -5.33 0.31
N ALA A 738 35.60 -6.44 0.97
CA ALA A 738 34.93 -7.56 0.31
C ALA A 738 33.55 -7.15 -0.22
N ALA A 739 32.80 -6.34 0.56
CA ALA A 739 31.51 -5.81 0.13
C ALA A 739 31.63 -4.90 -1.10
N LEU A 740 32.65 -4.04 -1.16
CA LEU A 740 32.92 -3.18 -2.32
C LEU A 740 33.25 -3.98 -3.58
N ALA A 741 34.14 -4.97 -3.45
CA ALA A 741 34.53 -5.84 -4.57
C ALA A 741 33.34 -6.69 -5.08
N TYR A 742 32.61 -7.31 -4.15
CA TYR A 742 31.41 -8.07 -4.45
C TYR A 742 30.35 -7.21 -5.12
N SER A 743 30.12 -6.00 -4.61
CA SER A 743 29.16 -5.06 -5.19
C SER A 743 29.51 -4.69 -6.64
N ASN A 744 30.78 -4.42 -6.94
CA ASN A 744 31.21 -4.16 -8.32
C ASN A 744 30.97 -5.36 -9.25
N ALA A 745 31.28 -6.58 -8.78
CA ALA A 745 31.04 -7.81 -9.53
C ALA A 745 29.53 -8.07 -9.74
N LEU A 746 28.73 -7.84 -8.70
CA LEU A 746 27.28 -7.98 -8.73
C LEU A 746 26.65 -7.04 -9.77
N GLY A 747 26.96 -5.75 -9.72
CA GLY A 747 26.46 -4.78 -10.70
C GLY A 747 26.86 -5.13 -12.14
N THR A 748 28.10 -5.59 -12.34
CA THR A 748 28.58 -6.02 -13.67
C THR A 748 27.83 -7.27 -14.18
N ALA A 749 27.58 -8.25 -13.31
CA ALA A 749 26.90 -9.48 -13.69
C ALA A 749 25.41 -9.29 -14.04
N MET A 750 24.79 -8.19 -13.60
CA MET A 750 23.40 -7.86 -13.94
C MET A 750 23.20 -7.42 -15.40
N ILE A 751 24.25 -6.94 -16.08
CA ILE A 751 24.14 -6.29 -17.39
C ILE A 751 23.59 -7.24 -18.46
N ALA A 752 24.25 -8.39 -18.67
CA ALA A 752 23.90 -9.30 -19.75
C ALA A 752 22.47 -9.89 -19.62
N PRO A 753 22.01 -10.31 -18.43
CA PRO A 753 20.63 -10.77 -18.25
C PRO A 753 19.59 -9.66 -18.47
N ILE A 754 19.87 -8.41 -18.08
CA ILE A 754 18.99 -7.26 -18.36
C ILE A 754 18.85 -7.07 -19.88
N LEU A 755 19.97 -7.02 -20.60
CA LEU A 755 19.97 -6.84 -22.06
C LEU A 755 19.25 -8.00 -22.77
N THR A 756 19.54 -9.25 -22.37
CA THR A 756 18.90 -10.44 -22.94
C THR A 756 17.37 -10.42 -22.75
N THR A 757 16.91 -9.95 -21.59
CA THR A 757 15.48 -9.83 -21.30
C THR A 757 14.83 -8.75 -22.17
N LEU A 758 15.49 -7.60 -22.32
CA LEU A 758 15.02 -6.52 -23.18
C LEU A 758 14.93 -6.94 -24.65
N GLU A 759 15.94 -7.66 -25.14
CA GLU A 759 15.95 -8.23 -26.49
C GLU A 759 14.80 -9.23 -26.71
N GLY A 760 14.60 -10.15 -25.76
CA GLY A 760 13.52 -11.14 -25.83
C GLY A 760 12.11 -10.54 -25.81
N LEU A 761 11.92 -9.41 -25.12
CA LEU A 761 10.66 -8.65 -25.12
C LEU A 761 10.47 -7.83 -26.40
N ALA A 762 11.55 -7.32 -26.99
CA ALA A 762 11.50 -6.50 -28.20
C ALA A 762 11.30 -7.32 -29.50
N GLY A 763 11.40 -8.66 -29.44
CA GLY A 763 11.12 -9.56 -30.56
C GLY A 763 12.11 -9.40 -31.72
N ARG A 764 13.41 -9.40 -31.43
CA ARG A 764 14.49 -9.39 -32.42
C ARG A 764 15.51 -10.50 -32.18
#